data_AF-A0A938KI31-F1
#
_entry.id   AF-A0A938KI31-F1
#
_cell.length_a   1.000
_cell.length_b   1.000
_cell.length_c   1.000
_cell.angle_alpha   90.00
_cell.angle_beta   90.00
_cell.angle_gamma   90.00
#
_symmetry.space_group_name_H-M   'P 1'
#
loop_
_entity.id
_entity.type
_entity.pdbx_description
1 polymer ?
#
loop_
_entity_poly.entity_id
_entity_poly.type
_entity_poly.pdbx_seq_one_letter_code
_entity_poly.pdbx_strand_id
1 'polypeptide(L)'
;MPIRCTSSFLISCLALYMGFTVPKISSQQVVINEVVSSNQRGLLDPSGGTPDWIELFNPGPGVASLADYALTDDPANPRKWILSSGTIPPGGFLLVFADGKDRQPSRFPARDPGTTPGLVSWIKASSVSTNDTTAVRRSGVLYFLKRWPDLSGAGNHWTQDSTSLQPYWLPPTNGLPAAFRFDGGNDTLLTSRSLASNNFCIIAVCRTRVPHEIDPQSPSGTAGTSGQRYFLGANHLGALDSGMGVSLGTNGAAIYEHGDNYMPPVASVSGNMAGYQLLAWHYSNGTPRIYWQGALSAEGLPSSRRHVAAPTSLGSGPYGAWSGDLAEMMIFNRALTPEELGGIQTHLLSEYQMPSREAWHANFSISSSGETLQWVSPQGIVADSATIPAILPSDVSLGRSPDGTGLLDRYFASPTPGASNSTPPSRELLESVTFSHAAGYHTNTFLLTLSCATPGTTIRYTVDGSEPTQTSLLYQGPFAVTNRSRSPNNLSLIPTFPGGVIPSGVVYKFTVVRTKAFKPEGLPGRTSTRTFIVEPRGSSRFSLPVVSLISPRENFFDNNIGIYVPGNAPGGNYSQSGDAWERPGHVEFFEPDGTLGFSQGTGIRMHGNTSFQFPVKGLRLHALNHPGTGPFRHRIFPDHPVETFNRLLLRPSGHDYNLTMFRDVFMQSLGRELGLETQISRAALLFINGEYWGIHHCQEAFEPGYFAA
;
A
#
# COMPACT_ATOMS: atom_id res chain seq x y z
N MET A 1 14.99 -97.40 -10.55
CA MET A 1 15.52 -97.95 -9.28
C MET A 1 14.85 -97.20 -8.13
N PRO A 2 14.36 -97.90 -7.10
CA PRO A 2 13.36 -97.39 -6.18
C PRO A 2 13.98 -96.81 -4.90
N ILE A 3 13.22 -96.03 -4.13
CA ILE A 3 12.87 -96.32 -2.72
C ILE A 3 11.96 -95.20 -2.18
N ARG A 4 10.79 -95.65 -1.73
CA ARG A 4 9.74 -94.96 -0.98
C ARG A 4 10.20 -94.57 0.43
N CYS A 5 9.59 -93.53 1.02
CA CYS A 5 9.25 -93.48 2.45
C CYS A 5 8.09 -92.48 2.65
N THR A 6 6.85 -92.96 2.67
CA THR A 6 5.95 -93.21 3.83
C THR A 6 5.27 -91.97 4.42
N SER A 7 3.93 -92.06 4.40
CA SER A 7 2.89 -91.09 4.73
C SER A 7 2.91 -90.54 6.16
N SER A 8 2.28 -89.37 6.35
CA SER A 8 1.32 -89.15 7.44
C SER A 8 0.34 -88.02 7.12
N PHE A 9 -0.89 -88.21 7.59
CA PHE A 9 -2.13 -87.43 7.40
C PHE A 9 -1.99 -85.92 7.66
N LEU A 10 -2.67 -85.10 6.85
CA LEU A 10 -2.92 -83.68 7.13
C LEU A 10 -4.42 -83.42 7.18
N ILE A 11 -4.88 -83.04 8.37
CA ILE A 11 -6.24 -82.61 8.69
C ILE A 11 -6.42 -81.17 8.19
N SER A 12 -7.54 -80.94 7.53
CA SER A 12 -8.02 -79.63 7.07
C SER A 12 -8.41 -78.73 8.25
N CYS A 13 -7.72 -77.60 8.42
CA CYS A 13 -8.18 -76.46 9.23
C CYS A 13 -8.52 -75.29 8.29
N LEU A 14 -9.81 -74.93 8.24
CA LEU A 14 -10.32 -73.72 7.60
C LEU A 14 -10.02 -72.52 8.52
N ALA A 15 -9.09 -71.66 8.15
CA ALA A 15 -8.78 -70.43 8.89
C ALA A 15 -9.52 -69.22 8.27
N LEU A 16 -10.35 -68.59 9.09
CA LEU A 16 -11.09 -67.36 8.81
C LEU A 16 -10.10 -66.19 8.68
N TYR A 17 -9.95 -65.59 7.50
CA TYR A 17 -9.18 -64.35 7.31
C TYR A 17 -10.02 -63.16 7.77
N MET A 18 -9.80 -62.66 8.99
CA MET A 18 -10.22 -61.31 9.38
C MET A 18 -9.38 -60.30 8.60
N GLY A 19 -9.99 -59.64 7.61
CA GLY A 19 -9.39 -58.48 6.95
C GLY A 19 -9.35 -57.29 7.91
N PHE A 20 -8.18 -56.98 8.44
CA PHE A 20 -7.94 -55.67 9.06
C PHE A 20 -7.94 -54.62 7.96
N THR A 21 -9.01 -53.84 7.85
CA THR A 21 -8.99 -52.58 7.10
C THR A 21 -8.11 -51.60 7.88
N VAL A 22 -6.90 -51.36 7.40
CA VAL A 22 -6.11 -50.21 7.83
C VAL A 22 -6.89 -48.97 7.39
N PRO A 23 -7.32 -48.08 8.31
CA PRO A 23 -7.91 -46.82 7.90
C PRO A 23 -6.86 -46.05 7.08
N LYS A 24 -7.18 -45.75 5.82
CA LYS A 24 -6.44 -44.75 5.04
C LYS A 24 -6.56 -43.44 5.81
N ILE A 25 -5.47 -43.03 6.45
CA ILE A 25 -5.34 -41.67 6.98
C ILE A 25 -5.32 -40.76 5.75
N SER A 26 -6.47 -40.18 5.41
CA SER A 26 -6.52 -39.10 4.44
C SER A 26 -5.88 -37.89 5.11
N SER A 27 -4.61 -37.62 4.79
CA SER A 27 -3.98 -36.35 5.15
C SER A 27 -4.84 -35.21 4.60
N GLN A 28 -5.16 -34.24 5.44
CA GLN A 28 -5.87 -33.04 5.04
C GLN A 28 -5.01 -32.27 4.02
N GLN A 29 -5.48 -32.21 2.77
CA GLN A 29 -4.64 -31.88 1.62
C GLN A 29 -4.54 -30.37 1.35
N VAL A 30 -4.36 -29.54 2.39
CA VAL A 30 -4.10 -28.10 2.18
C VAL A 30 -2.73 -27.91 1.55
N VAL A 31 -2.63 -27.02 0.57
CA VAL A 31 -1.42 -26.78 -0.20
C VAL A 31 -1.19 -25.29 -0.41
N ILE A 32 0.06 -24.91 -0.65
CA ILE A 32 0.45 -23.57 -1.09
C ILE A 32 0.07 -23.43 -2.56
N ASN A 33 -0.83 -22.50 -2.87
CA ASN A 33 -1.45 -22.38 -4.19
C ASN A 33 -0.90 -21.24 -5.04
N GLU A 34 -0.60 -20.11 -4.41
CA GLU A 34 -0.11 -18.90 -5.09
C GLU A 34 0.74 -18.08 -4.11
N VAL A 35 1.82 -17.47 -4.59
CA VAL A 35 2.76 -16.67 -3.79
C VAL A 35 3.20 -15.44 -4.58
N VAL A 36 3.24 -14.29 -3.92
CA VAL A 36 3.92 -13.08 -4.40
C VAL A 36 4.99 -12.69 -3.39
N SER A 37 6.24 -12.60 -3.86
CA SER A 37 7.42 -12.24 -3.05
C SER A 37 7.93 -10.81 -3.31
N SER A 38 7.13 -10.01 -4.03
CA SER A 38 7.35 -8.58 -4.19
C SER A 38 6.05 -7.92 -4.62
N ASN A 39 5.25 -7.51 -3.64
CA ASN A 39 3.97 -6.85 -3.87
C ASN A 39 4.13 -5.32 -3.76
N GLN A 40 3.79 -4.60 -4.83
CA GLN A 40 3.92 -3.14 -4.87
C GLN A 40 2.60 -2.43 -5.14
N ARG A 41 1.73 -3.06 -5.92
CA ARG A 41 0.45 -2.48 -6.37
C ARG A 41 -0.71 -3.45 -6.27
N GLY A 42 -0.45 -4.68 -5.85
CA GLY A 42 -1.43 -5.74 -5.71
C GLY A 42 -2.22 -5.64 -4.41
N LEU A 43 -2.32 -6.77 -3.71
CA LEU A 43 -3.15 -6.93 -2.53
C LEU A 43 -2.70 -5.98 -1.40
N LEU A 44 -3.62 -5.20 -0.83
CA LEU A 44 -3.33 -4.40 0.35
C LEU A 44 -3.69 -5.15 1.63
N ASP A 45 -2.90 -4.98 2.67
CA ASP A 45 -3.23 -5.49 4.00
C ASP A 45 -4.28 -4.61 4.71
N PRO A 46 -4.80 -5.01 5.88
CA PRO A 46 -5.81 -4.23 6.59
C PRO A 46 -5.37 -2.82 7.04
N SER A 47 -4.05 -2.57 7.06
CA SER A 47 -3.43 -1.26 7.33
C SER A 47 -3.08 -0.47 6.07
N GLY A 48 -3.35 -1.00 4.88
CA GLY A 48 -3.08 -0.36 3.59
C GLY A 48 -1.65 -0.57 3.06
N GLY A 49 -0.84 -1.43 3.68
CA GLY A 49 0.47 -1.80 3.17
C GLY A 49 0.40 -2.82 2.02
N THR A 50 1.49 -2.99 1.28
CA THR A 50 1.62 -3.97 0.18
C THR A 50 2.60 -5.10 0.54
N PRO A 51 2.38 -5.87 1.62
CA PRO A 51 3.31 -6.94 1.97
C PRO A 51 3.26 -8.09 0.95
N ASP A 52 4.31 -8.90 0.95
CA ASP A 52 4.32 -10.20 0.30
C ASP A 52 3.20 -11.07 0.86
N TRP A 53 2.75 -12.05 0.09
CA TRP A 53 1.66 -12.92 0.53
C TRP A 53 1.75 -14.33 -0.04
N ILE A 54 1.16 -15.24 0.72
CA ILE A 54 1.07 -16.68 0.48
C ILE A 54 -0.41 -17.05 0.51
N GLU A 55 -0.88 -17.75 -0.50
CA GLU A 55 -2.22 -18.32 -0.56
C GLU A 55 -2.20 -19.81 -0.28
N LEU A 56 -3.07 -20.25 0.62
CA LEU A 56 -3.36 -21.65 0.90
C LEU A 56 -4.68 -22.04 0.23
N PHE A 57 -4.73 -23.24 -0.35
CA PHE A 57 -5.92 -23.79 -0.99
C PHE A 57 -6.28 -25.16 -0.42
N ASN A 58 -7.58 -25.43 -0.30
CA ASN A 58 -8.11 -26.74 0.07
C ASN A 58 -8.73 -27.46 -1.14
N PRO A 59 -7.99 -28.34 -1.84
CA PRO A 59 -8.51 -29.22 -2.89
C PRO A 59 -9.38 -30.37 -2.35
N GLY A 60 -9.42 -30.58 -1.04
CA GLY A 60 -10.14 -31.68 -0.42
C GLY A 60 -11.66 -31.49 -0.44
N PRO A 61 -12.44 -32.59 -0.35
CA PRO A 61 -13.90 -32.54 -0.37
C PRO A 61 -14.52 -32.10 0.98
N GLY A 62 -13.71 -31.96 2.04
CA GLY A 62 -14.14 -31.60 3.39
C GLY A 62 -13.50 -30.30 3.89
N VAL A 63 -14.08 -29.70 4.92
CA VAL A 63 -13.49 -28.51 5.58
C VAL A 63 -12.13 -28.87 6.19
N ALA A 64 -11.11 -28.11 5.83
CA ALA A 64 -9.75 -28.27 6.32
C ALA A 64 -9.52 -27.41 7.58
N SER A 65 -9.09 -28.01 8.70
CA SER A 65 -8.66 -27.28 9.90
C SER A 65 -7.19 -26.90 9.83
N LEU A 66 -6.87 -25.63 10.09
CA LEU A 66 -5.49 -25.14 10.08
C LEU A 66 -4.83 -25.14 11.45
N ALA A 67 -5.58 -25.47 12.51
CA ALA A 67 -5.07 -25.51 13.87
C ALA A 67 -3.83 -26.42 13.98
N ASP A 68 -2.77 -25.90 14.61
CA ASP A 68 -1.47 -26.53 14.83
C ASP A 68 -0.66 -26.86 13.57
N TYR A 69 -1.12 -26.52 12.37
CA TYR A 69 -0.26 -26.52 11.19
C TYR A 69 0.72 -25.33 11.27
N ALA A 70 1.84 -25.42 10.55
CA ALA A 70 2.82 -24.36 10.49
C ALA A 70 3.19 -23.98 9.05
N LEU A 71 3.47 -22.70 8.85
CA LEU A 71 4.25 -22.21 7.70
C LEU A 71 5.67 -21.88 8.16
N THR A 72 6.63 -22.10 7.26
CA THR A 72 8.03 -21.74 7.48
C THR A 72 8.73 -21.43 6.15
N ASP A 73 9.58 -20.41 6.18
CA ASP A 73 10.61 -20.04 5.21
C ASP A 73 11.98 -20.65 5.56
N ASP A 74 12.10 -21.32 6.72
CA ASP A 74 13.31 -21.96 7.21
C ASP A 74 13.08 -23.46 7.40
N PRO A 75 13.53 -24.32 6.47
CA PRO A 75 13.43 -25.77 6.60
C PRO A 75 14.15 -26.35 7.83
N ALA A 76 15.12 -25.63 8.42
CA ALA A 76 15.77 -26.05 9.66
C ALA A 76 14.88 -25.79 10.90
N ASN A 77 13.89 -24.91 10.77
CA ASN A 77 12.86 -24.64 11.77
C ASN A 77 11.46 -24.90 11.17
N PRO A 78 11.06 -26.17 10.98
CA PRO A 78 9.83 -26.52 10.25
C PRO A 78 8.54 -26.06 10.93
N ARG A 79 8.60 -25.65 12.20
CA ARG A 79 7.46 -25.21 13.01
C ARG A 79 7.56 -23.71 13.37
N LYS A 80 8.21 -22.90 12.53
CA LYS A 80 8.52 -21.48 12.79
C LYS A 80 7.29 -20.60 13.05
N TRP A 81 6.23 -20.75 12.26
CA TRP A 81 4.99 -19.99 12.45
C TRP A 81 3.77 -20.91 12.48
N ILE A 82 3.25 -21.19 13.68
CA ILE A 82 2.15 -22.12 13.91
C ILE A 82 0.82 -21.36 13.89
N LEU A 83 -0.14 -21.87 13.12
CA LEU A 83 -1.49 -21.33 13.07
C LEU A 83 -2.30 -21.81 14.28
N SER A 84 -2.82 -20.85 15.03
CA SER A 84 -3.60 -21.09 16.25
C SER A 84 -5.00 -21.64 15.98
N SER A 85 -5.56 -21.34 14.81
CA SER A 85 -6.92 -21.74 14.42
C SER A 85 -7.13 -21.59 12.91
N GLY A 86 -8.38 -21.50 12.46
CA GLY A 86 -8.73 -21.26 11.05
C GLY A 86 -9.21 -22.53 10.35
N THR A 87 -10.08 -22.33 9.36
CA THR A 87 -10.59 -23.40 8.51
C THR A 87 -10.70 -22.92 7.07
N ILE A 88 -10.43 -23.82 6.11
CA ILE A 88 -10.66 -23.56 4.69
C ILE A 88 -11.76 -24.51 4.20
N PRO A 89 -12.90 -24.03 3.68
CA PRO A 89 -13.92 -24.91 3.12
C PRO A 89 -13.40 -25.66 1.88
N PRO A 90 -14.08 -26.72 1.41
CA PRO A 90 -13.75 -27.39 0.14
C PRO A 90 -13.68 -26.38 -1.01
N GLY A 91 -12.59 -26.37 -1.77
CA GLY A 91 -12.36 -25.40 -2.84
C GLY A 91 -12.13 -23.96 -2.37
N GLY A 92 -11.94 -23.73 -1.07
CA GLY A 92 -11.69 -22.42 -0.50
C GLY A 92 -10.21 -22.03 -0.50
N PHE A 93 -9.97 -20.73 -0.30
CA PHE A 93 -8.65 -20.10 -0.26
C PHE A 93 -8.45 -19.36 1.07
N LEU A 94 -7.21 -19.21 1.51
CA LEU A 94 -6.83 -18.38 2.65
C LEU A 94 -5.53 -17.63 2.36
N LEU A 95 -5.53 -16.32 2.62
CA LEU A 95 -4.38 -15.45 2.42
C LEU A 95 -3.61 -15.26 3.73
N VAL A 96 -2.28 -15.36 3.63
CA VAL A 96 -1.31 -15.05 4.69
C VAL A 96 -0.35 -13.99 4.16
N PHE A 97 -0.31 -12.84 4.81
CA PHE A 97 0.71 -11.82 4.54
C PHE A 97 2.03 -12.23 5.19
N ALA A 98 3.13 -12.13 4.44
CA ALA A 98 4.48 -12.45 4.91
C ALA A 98 5.25 -11.15 5.19
N ASP A 99 4.94 -10.50 6.32
CA ASP A 99 5.45 -9.17 6.68
C ASP A 99 6.11 -9.08 8.05
N GLY A 100 6.35 -10.22 8.70
CA GLY A 100 7.01 -10.27 10.01
C GLY A 100 6.17 -9.77 11.19
N LYS A 101 4.91 -9.36 11.00
CA LYS A 101 4.10 -8.76 12.08
C LYS A 101 3.60 -9.76 13.12
N ASP A 102 3.69 -11.06 12.84
CA ASP A 102 3.28 -12.16 13.74
C ASP A 102 1.88 -11.96 14.35
N ARG A 103 0.86 -11.90 13.50
CA ARG A 103 -0.53 -11.62 13.89
C ARG A 103 -1.49 -12.58 13.22
N GLN A 104 -2.44 -13.10 13.96
CA GLN A 104 -3.47 -14.01 13.44
C GLN A 104 -4.87 -13.50 13.83
N PRO A 105 -5.92 -13.82 13.06
CA PRO A 105 -7.29 -13.49 13.44
C PRO A 105 -7.65 -14.03 14.82
N SER A 106 -8.25 -13.18 15.62
CA SER A 106 -8.52 -13.48 17.02
C SER A 106 -9.81 -14.27 17.15
N ARG A 107 -9.81 -15.37 17.91
CA ARG A 107 -11.01 -16.19 18.14
C ARG A 107 -11.59 -15.93 19.53
N PHE A 108 -12.02 -14.70 19.77
CA PHE A 108 -12.70 -14.38 21.02
C PHE A 108 -14.19 -14.75 20.92
N PRO A 109 -14.74 -15.47 21.91
CA PRO A 109 -16.18 -15.73 21.93
C PRO A 109 -16.94 -14.41 21.99
N ALA A 110 -18.10 -14.36 21.33
CA ALA A 110 -18.99 -13.20 21.37
C ALA A 110 -19.26 -12.82 22.84
N ARG A 111 -19.03 -11.56 23.18
CA ARG A 111 -19.17 -11.03 24.53
C ARG A 111 -20.30 -10.02 24.56
N ASP A 112 -21.23 -10.19 25.51
CA ASP A 112 -22.28 -9.20 25.77
C ASP A 112 -21.64 -7.89 26.26
N PRO A 113 -21.79 -6.80 25.50
CA PRO A 113 -21.22 -5.53 25.90
C PRO A 113 -21.79 -4.99 27.23
N GLY A 114 -23.07 -5.25 27.52
CA GLY A 114 -23.76 -4.74 28.72
C GLY A 114 -23.23 -5.30 30.04
N THR A 115 -22.55 -6.44 30.00
CA THR A 115 -21.93 -7.07 31.19
C THR A 115 -20.44 -6.77 31.30
N THR A 116 -19.86 -6.03 30.35
CA THR A 116 -18.43 -5.76 30.32
C THR A 116 -18.07 -4.58 31.23
N PRO A 117 -17.14 -4.74 32.20
CA PRO A 117 -16.81 -3.69 33.16
C PRO A 117 -16.35 -2.40 32.50
N GLY A 118 -16.68 -1.25 33.10
CA GLY A 118 -16.27 0.07 32.61
C GLY A 118 -17.15 0.64 31.49
N LEU A 119 -18.21 -0.06 31.07
CA LEU A 119 -19.22 0.52 30.17
C LEU A 119 -19.92 1.70 30.88
N VAL A 120 -19.83 2.90 30.32
CA VAL A 120 -20.37 4.13 30.91
C VAL A 120 -21.36 4.86 30.01
N SER A 121 -21.45 4.52 28.73
CA SER A 121 -22.50 5.00 27.84
C SER A 121 -22.74 3.96 26.77
N TRP A 122 -24.00 3.60 26.53
CA TRP A 122 -24.39 2.71 25.47
C TRP A 122 -25.66 3.23 24.80
N ILE A 123 -25.55 3.64 23.55
CA ILE A 123 -26.68 4.13 22.75
C ILE A 123 -26.89 3.20 21.56
N LYS A 124 -28.13 2.74 21.38
CA LYS A 124 -28.51 1.85 20.29
C LYS A 124 -29.77 2.40 19.62
N ALA A 125 -29.78 2.48 18.30
CA ALA A 125 -30.90 3.06 17.57
C ALA A 125 -32.13 2.18 17.72
N SER A 126 -31.98 0.86 17.55
CA SER A 126 -33.07 -0.12 17.64
C SER A 126 -33.77 -0.18 19.01
N SER A 127 -33.17 0.37 20.07
CA SER A 127 -33.81 0.46 21.39
C SER A 127 -34.67 1.71 21.59
N VAL A 128 -34.62 2.68 20.67
CA VAL A 128 -35.40 3.92 20.78
C VAL A 128 -36.79 3.72 20.16
N SER A 129 -37.82 3.77 21.00
CA SER A 129 -39.20 3.77 20.54
C SER A 129 -39.56 5.11 19.90
N THR A 130 -40.09 5.10 18.68
CA THR A 130 -40.58 6.32 18.01
C THR A 130 -41.82 6.94 18.69
N ASN A 131 -42.42 6.23 19.64
CA ASN A 131 -43.54 6.73 20.46
C ASN A 131 -43.07 7.33 21.80
N ASP A 132 -41.79 7.21 22.16
CA ASP A 132 -41.25 7.80 23.37
C ASP A 132 -41.04 9.31 23.17
N THR A 133 -41.99 10.10 23.66
CA THR A 133 -41.96 11.57 23.56
C THR A 133 -40.86 12.21 24.41
N THR A 134 -40.22 11.45 25.32
CA THR A 134 -39.04 11.89 26.08
C THR A 134 -37.74 11.73 25.31
N ALA A 135 -37.69 10.82 24.34
CA ALA A 135 -36.54 10.59 23.48
C ALA A 135 -36.67 11.25 22.10
N VAL A 136 -37.89 11.28 21.56
CA VAL A 136 -38.16 11.62 20.16
C VAL A 136 -39.20 12.73 20.05
N ARG A 137 -38.97 13.64 19.10
CA ARG A 137 -39.90 14.68 18.66
C ARG A 137 -40.38 14.37 17.24
N ARG A 138 -41.69 14.44 16.99
CA ARG A 138 -42.23 14.27 15.64
C ARG A 138 -42.35 15.60 14.90
N SER A 139 -42.00 15.61 13.62
CA SER A 139 -42.26 16.73 12.70
C SER A 139 -42.70 16.18 11.34
N GLY A 140 -44.00 16.24 11.05
CA GLY A 140 -44.58 15.56 9.90
C GLY A 140 -44.39 14.04 9.98
N VAL A 141 -43.75 13.46 8.96
CA VAL A 141 -43.43 12.02 8.87
C VAL A 141 -42.09 11.65 9.51
N LEU A 142 -41.30 12.64 9.92
CA LEU A 142 -39.97 12.44 10.48
C LEU A 142 -40.00 12.45 12.01
N TYR A 143 -39.08 11.67 12.58
CA TYR A 143 -38.87 11.52 14.02
C TYR A 143 -37.45 12.02 14.33
N PHE A 144 -37.33 13.03 15.17
CA PHE A 144 -36.09 13.70 15.52
C PHE A 144 -35.67 13.30 16.93
N LEU A 145 -34.39 12.97 17.12
CA LEU A 145 -33.85 12.53 18.40
C LEU A 145 -33.47 13.73 19.26
N LYS A 146 -34.17 13.92 20.38
CA LYS A 146 -33.81 14.92 21.38
C LYS A 146 -33.02 14.34 22.55
N ARG A 147 -33.20 13.04 22.83
CA ARG A 147 -32.47 12.32 23.88
C ARG A 147 -32.30 10.87 23.46
N TRP A 148 -31.05 10.41 23.35
CA TRP A 148 -30.71 9.01 23.19
C TRP A 148 -30.54 8.37 24.58
N PRO A 149 -31.44 7.46 24.99
CA PRO A 149 -31.32 6.78 26.28
C PRO A 149 -30.03 5.95 26.36
N ASP A 150 -29.47 5.90 27.56
CA ASP A 150 -28.25 5.17 27.86
C ASP A 150 -28.64 3.81 28.41
N LEU A 151 -28.14 2.75 27.77
CA LEU A 151 -28.38 1.35 28.10
C LEU A 151 -27.35 0.78 29.07
N SER A 152 -26.27 1.52 29.38
CA SER A 152 -25.23 1.06 30.32
C SER A 152 -25.69 1.04 31.79
N GLY A 153 -26.77 1.75 32.10
CA GLY A 153 -27.24 1.98 33.47
C GLY A 153 -26.54 3.13 34.20
N ALA A 154 -25.56 3.80 33.57
CA ALA A 154 -24.83 4.92 34.16
C ALA A 154 -25.58 6.28 34.05
N GLY A 155 -26.64 6.36 33.24
CA GLY A 155 -27.45 7.56 33.07
C GLY A 155 -26.80 8.61 32.15
N ASN A 156 -25.77 8.25 31.39
CA ASN A 156 -25.05 9.16 30.50
C ASN A 156 -25.73 9.23 29.13
N HIS A 157 -26.92 9.83 29.11
CA HIS A 157 -27.70 10.08 27.90
C HIS A 157 -27.03 11.10 26.98
N TRP A 158 -27.28 10.96 25.68
CA TRP A 158 -26.89 11.95 24.68
C TRP A 158 -28.09 12.82 24.33
N THR A 159 -27.98 14.14 24.47
CA THR A 159 -29.14 15.05 24.37
C THR A 159 -28.93 16.19 23.38
N GLN A 160 -30.03 16.69 22.82
CA GLN A 160 -30.09 17.89 22.01
C GLN A 160 -31.46 18.57 22.14
N ASP A 161 -31.49 19.72 22.80
CA ASP A 161 -32.72 20.48 23.03
C ASP A 161 -33.10 21.36 21.84
N SER A 162 -32.12 21.80 21.04
CA SER A 162 -32.39 22.62 19.85
C SER A 162 -32.91 21.75 18.72
N THR A 163 -34.15 22.00 18.30
CA THR A 163 -34.84 21.22 17.28
C THR A 163 -34.17 21.25 15.90
N SER A 164 -33.37 22.28 15.61
CA SER A 164 -32.64 22.46 14.36
C SER A 164 -31.30 21.71 14.30
N LEU A 165 -30.89 21.06 15.39
CA LEU A 165 -29.64 20.31 15.52
C LEU A 165 -29.88 18.81 15.77
N GLN A 166 -31.14 18.37 15.77
CA GLN A 166 -31.51 17.00 16.13
C GLN A 166 -31.35 16.08 14.92
N PRO A 167 -30.58 14.97 15.02
CA PRO A 167 -30.57 13.96 13.98
C PRO A 167 -31.92 13.25 13.90
N TYR A 168 -32.25 12.69 12.73
CA TYR A 168 -33.54 12.05 12.50
C TYR A 168 -33.46 10.53 12.33
N TRP A 169 -34.52 9.84 12.73
CA TRP A 169 -34.66 8.40 12.70
C TRP A 169 -34.75 7.85 11.28
N LEU A 170 -34.04 6.76 11.06
CA LEU A 170 -34.18 5.87 9.91
C LEU A 170 -34.72 4.52 10.39
N PRO A 171 -35.85 4.06 9.84
CA PRO A 171 -36.31 2.70 10.12
C PRO A 171 -35.39 1.66 9.48
N PRO A 172 -35.35 0.43 10.01
CA PRO A 172 -34.63 -0.67 9.37
C PRO A 172 -35.25 -0.96 8.00
N THR A 173 -34.43 -1.06 6.96
CA THR A 173 -34.88 -1.25 5.56
C THR A 173 -33.89 -2.10 4.78
N ASN A 174 -34.37 -3.08 4.02
CA ASN A 174 -33.55 -3.93 3.13
C ASN A 174 -32.26 -4.50 3.78
N GLY A 175 -32.39 -5.04 5.00
CA GLY A 175 -31.25 -5.59 5.74
C GLY A 175 -30.34 -4.55 6.41
N LEU A 176 -30.60 -3.25 6.23
CA LEU A 176 -29.92 -2.20 6.99
C LEU A 176 -30.55 -2.05 8.38
N PRO A 177 -29.72 -1.83 9.43
CA PRO A 177 -30.23 -1.60 10.77
C PRO A 177 -30.97 -0.27 10.86
N ALA A 178 -31.78 -0.14 11.91
CA ALA A 178 -32.29 1.15 12.33
C ALA A 178 -31.12 2.07 12.73
N ALA A 179 -31.24 3.36 12.47
CA ALA A 179 -30.18 4.32 12.74
C ALA A 179 -30.71 5.74 12.95
N PHE A 180 -29.89 6.62 13.51
CA PHE A 180 -30.12 8.06 13.45
C PHE A 180 -29.18 8.71 12.44
N ARG A 181 -29.77 9.52 11.57
CA ARG A 181 -29.10 10.24 10.49
C ARG A 181 -28.68 11.62 10.95
N PHE A 182 -27.39 11.88 10.76
CA PHE A 182 -26.77 13.19 10.85
C PHE A 182 -26.62 13.75 9.44
N ASP A 183 -27.09 14.97 9.22
CA ASP A 183 -27.18 15.58 7.89
C ASP A 183 -25.81 16.00 7.30
N GLY A 184 -24.82 16.26 8.15
CA GLY A 184 -23.52 16.81 7.76
C GLY A 184 -23.52 18.34 7.64
N GLY A 185 -24.58 19.00 8.11
CA GLY A 185 -24.68 20.44 8.26
C GLY A 185 -24.43 20.86 9.70
N ASN A 186 -25.27 20.42 10.63
CA ASN A 186 -25.24 20.91 12.00
C ASN A 186 -25.75 19.92 13.07
N ASP A 187 -26.25 18.74 12.67
CA ASP A 187 -26.78 17.76 13.62
C ASP A 187 -25.74 17.41 14.68
N THR A 188 -26.12 17.49 15.96
CA THR A 188 -25.22 17.17 17.07
C THR A 188 -25.97 16.72 18.32
N LEU A 189 -25.37 15.79 19.06
CA LEU A 189 -25.79 15.39 20.40
C LEU A 189 -24.65 15.62 21.38
N LEU A 190 -24.99 15.92 22.63
CA LEU A 190 -24.03 16.25 23.68
C LEU A 190 -24.17 15.36 24.91
N THR A 191 -23.06 15.12 25.60
CA THR A 191 -23.03 14.70 27.00
C THR A 191 -22.73 15.88 27.91
N SER A 192 -23.11 15.80 29.19
CA SER A 192 -22.86 16.89 30.16
C SER A 192 -21.39 17.09 30.53
N ARG A 193 -20.56 16.07 30.29
CA ARG A 193 -19.12 16.05 30.58
C ARG A 193 -18.43 14.95 29.78
N SER A 194 -17.09 15.02 29.72
CA SER A 194 -16.30 13.90 29.22
C SER A 194 -16.44 12.70 30.15
N LEU A 195 -16.59 11.50 29.57
CA LEU A 195 -16.88 10.27 30.31
C LEU A 195 -15.63 9.46 30.68
N ALA A 196 -14.47 9.82 30.12
CA ALA A 196 -13.20 9.12 30.35
C ALA A 196 -11.99 9.97 29.92
N SER A 197 -10.79 9.59 30.36
CA SER A 197 -9.55 10.20 29.90
C SER A 197 -8.40 9.20 29.89
N ASN A 198 -7.47 9.34 28.93
CA ASN A 198 -6.24 8.56 28.71
C ASN A 198 -6.38 7.05 28.43
N ASN A 199 -7.36 6.40 29.04
CA ASN A 199 -7.66 4.99 28.93
C ASN A 199 -9.17 4.86 28.71
N PHE A 200 -9.56 4.58 27.47
CA PHE A 200 -10.97 4.41 27.11
C PHE A 200 -11.09 3.67 25.79
N CYS A 201 -12.26 3.13 25.53
CA CYS A 201 -12.57 2.54 24.24
C CYS A 201 -13.94 3.01 23.77
N ILE A 202 -14.02 3.47 22.54
CA ILE A 202 -15.27 3.83 21.88
C ILE A 202 -15.48 2.88 20.71
N ILE A 203 -16.62 2.21 20.66
CA ILE A 203 -16.96 1.25 19.61
C ILE A 203 -18.25 1.73 18.95
N ALA A 204 -18.31 1.79 17.62
CA ALA A 204 -19.48 2.26 16.89
C ALA A 204 -19.76 1.42 15.64
N VAL A 205 -21.05 1.25 15.35
CA VAL A 205 -21.57 0.75 14.08
C VAL A 205 -22.22 1.91 13.33
N CYS A 206 -21.56 2.40 12.29
CA CYS A 206 -21.97 3.61 11.58
C CYS A 206 -21.69 3.53 10.08
N ARG A 207 -22.41 4.33 9.29
CA ARG A 207 -22.21 4.50 7.85
C ARG A 207 -21.92 5.96 7.55
N THR A 208 -20.92 6.21 6.71
CA THR A 208 -20.55 7.56 6.24
C THR A 208 -21.10 7.80 4.83
N ARG A 209 -21.32 9.06 4.45
CA ARG A 209 -21.88 9.41 3.13
C ARG A 209 -21.00 10.30 2.26
N VAL A 210 -19.99 10.94 2.85
CA VAL A 210 -19.07 11.85 2.16
C VAL A 210 -17.63 11.56 2.57
N PRO A 211 -16.64 11.84 1.71
CA PRO A 211 -15.24 11.76 2.11
C PRO A 211 -14.86 12.90 3.05
N HIS A 212 -13.73 12.74 3.74
CA HIS A 212 -13.07 13.79 4.51
C HIS A 212 -11.61 13.95 4.05
N GLU A 213 -10.96 15.04 4.45
CA GLU A 213 -9.51 15.19 4.30
C GLU A 213 -8.79 14.21 5.23
N ILE A 214 -7.93 13.36 4.66
CA ILE A 214 -7.12 12.40 5.42
C ILE A 214 -5.71 12.94 5.51
N ASP A 215 -5.36 13.39 6.71
CA ASP A 215 -4.03 13.87 7.00
C ASP A 215 -3.09 12.72 7.39
N PRO A 216 -1.83 12.74 6.94
CA PRO A 216 -0.81 11.82 7.43
C PRO A 216 -0.60 11.97 8.93
N GLN A 217 -0.43 10.84 9.62
CA GLN A 217 -0.19 10.80 11.06
C GLN A 217 0.97 11.70 11.47
N SER A 218 0.77 12.51 12.51
CA SER A 218 1.75 13.49 13.01
C SER A 218 1.65 13.63 14.53
N PRO A 219 2.77 13.85 15.24
CA PRO A 219 2.73 14.11 16.69
C PRO A 219 2.30 15.54 17.02
N SER A 220 2.31 16.46 16.07
CA SER A 220 2.08 17.90 16.25
C SER A 220 1.52 18.59 15.00
N GLY A 221 1.07 19.84 15.15
CA GLY A 221 0.47 20.64 14.07
C GLY A 221 -1.04 20.81 14.22
N THR A 222 -1.69 21.41 13.22
CA THR A 222 -3.11 21.81 13.27
C THR A 222 -3.90 21.34 12.04
N ALA A 223 -3.48 20.24 11.41
CA ALA A 223 -4.09 19.75 10.17
C ALA A 223 -5.59 19.45 10.31
N GLY A 224 -6.04 19.03 11.50
CA GLY A 224 -7.45 18.75 11.78
C GLY A 224 -8.41 19.93 11.79
N THR A 225 -7.99 21.12 11.34
CA THR A 225 -8.79 22.35 11.32
C THR A 225 -9.43 22.66 9.96
N SER A 226 -9.11 21.90 8.91
CA SER A 226 -9.65 22.05 7.55
C SER A 226 -10.08 20.69 6.98
N GLY A 227 -11.13 20.68 6.14
CA GLY A 227 -11.56 19.49 5.38
C GLY A 227 -12.16 18.33 6.21
N GLN A 228 -12.22 18.45 7.53
CA GLN A 228 -12.67 17.39 8.43
C GLN A 228 -14.19 17.21 8.50
N ARG A 229 -14.63 16.06 9.00
CA ARG A 229 -16.04 15.66 9.19
C ARG A 229 -16.15 14.93 10.53
N TYR A 230 -16.32 15.68 11.61
CA TYR A 230 -16.20 15.15 12.98
C TYR A 230 -17.42 14.32 13.39
N PHE A 231 -17.27 13.00 13.32
CA PHE A 231 -18.19 12.04 13.93
C PHE A 231 -18.18 12.22 15.45
N LEU A 232 -17.00 12.35 16.06
CA LEU A 232 -16.85 12.72 17.47
C LEU A 232 -16.11 14.05 17.53
N GLY A 233 -16.66 15.07 18.17
CA GLY A 233 -16.03 16.39 18.20
C GLY A 233 -14.87 16.48 19.18
N ALA A 234 -13.78 17.12 18.72
CA ALA A 234 -12.57 17.30 19.51
C ALA A 234 -12.68 18.52 20.44
N ASN A 235 -12.70 18.27 21.74
CA ASN A 235 -12.75 19.34 22.75
C ASN A 235 -11.40 20.05 22.87
N HIS A 236 -11.40 21.38 22.87
CA HIS A 236 -10.18 22.17 23.10
C HIS A 236 -9.90 22.30 24.60
N LEU A 237 -8.84 21.65 25.10
CA LEU A 237 -8.51 21.62 26.54
C LEU A 237 -7.25 22.41 26.93
N GLY A 238 -6.80 23.34 26.07
CA GLY A 238 -5.72 24.28 26.39
C GLY A 238 -4.30 23.74 26.18
N ALA A 239 -3.34 24.29 26.91
CA ALA A 239 -1.91 24.08 26.64
C ALA A 239 -1.35 22.70 27.04
N LEU A 240 -1.93 22.03 28.05
CA LEU A 240 -1.35 20.80 28.63
C LEU A 240 -2.18 19.55 28.35
N ASP A 241 -3.46 19.73 28.07
CA ASP A 241 -4.44 18.66 27.87
C ASP A 241 -5.04 18.76 26.47
N SER A 242 -5.71 17.70 26.02
CA SER A 242 -6.40 17.69 24.74
C SER A 242 -7.70 16.90 24.81
N GLY A 243 -8.64 17.22 23.92
CA GLY A 243 -9.80 16.37 23.66
C GLY A 243 -9.59 15.52 22.41
N MET A 244 -9.96 14.26 22.49
CA MET A 244 -10.02 13.37 21.34
C MET A 244 -11.23 13.75 20.47
N GLY A 245 -11.02 13.87 19.16
CA GLY A 245 -12.08 13.84 18.15
C GLY A 245 -11.78 12.83 17.06
N VAL A 246 -12.83 12.44 16.34
CA VAL A 246 -12.75 11.51 15.21
C VAL A 246 -13.36 12.16 14.00
N SER A 247 -12.54 12.38 12.98
CA SER A 247 -13.01 12.70 11.64
C SER A 247 -13.20 11.40 10.87
N LEU A 248 -14.35 11.25 10.21
CA LEU A 248 -14.77 9.98 9.62
C LEU A 248 -15.50 10.21 8.30
N GLY A 249 -15.05 9.58 7.22
CA GLY A 249 -15.63 9.72 5.88
C GLY A 249 -15.71 8.41 5.11
N THR A 250 -16.13 8.47 3.85
CA THR A 250 -16.21 7.29 2.97
C THR A 250 -14.84 6.76 2.55
N ASN A 251 -13.79 7.55 2.77
CA ASN A 251 -12.41 7.28 2.37
C ASN A 251 -11.48 6.93 3.54
N GLY A 252 -11.95 6.91 4.79
CA GLY A 252 -11.12 6.62 5.95
C GLY A 252 -11.62 7.21 7.27
N ALA A 253 -10.77 7.13 8.29
CA ALA A 253 -10.97 7.71 9.61
C ALA A 253 -9.66 8.24 10.18
N ALA A 254 -9.72 9.32 10.95
CA ALA A 254 -8.56 9.87 11.66
C ALA A 254 -8.95 10.36 13.07
N ILE A 255 -8.07 10.07 14.04
CA ILE A 255 -8.16 10.58 15.41
C ILE A 255 -7.33 11.86 15.49
N TYR A 256 -7.98 12.94 15.91
CA TYR A 256 -7.33 14.22 16.19
C TYR A 256 -7.37 14.53 17.68
N GLU A 257 -6.33 15.19 18.19
CA GLU A 257 -6.27 15.64 19.58
C GLU A 257 -6.21 17.16 19.64
N HIS A 258 -7.15 17.80 20.34
CA HIS A 258 -7.34 19.25 20.26
C HIS A 258 -6.93 19.98 21.55
N GLY A 259 -5.94 20.87 21.43
CA GLY A 259 -5.47 21.79 22.47
C GLY A 259 -4.84 23.05 21.84
N ASP A 260 -4.12 23.85 22.64
CA ASP A 260 -3.54 25.11 22.16
C ASP A 260 -2.53 24.85 21.03
N ASN A 261 -2.78 25.44 19.86
CA ASN A 261 -1.97 25.27 18.64
C ASN A 261 -1.72 23.79 18.30
N TYR A 262 -2.68 22.92 18.62
CA TYR A 262 -2.54 21.47 18.55
C TYR A 262 -3.83 20.83 18.10
N MET A 263 -3.82 20.33 16.88
CA MET A 263 -4.85 19.48 16.32
C MET A 263 -4.27 18.51 15.29
N PRO A 264 -3.25 17.71 15.66
CA PRO A 264 -2.66 16.77 14.72
C PRO A 264 -3.50 15.49 14.60
N PRO A 265 -3.42 14.79 13.45
CA PRO A 265 -3.90 13.43 13.29
C PRO A 265 -2.95 12.46 14.01
N VAL A 266 -3.28 12.04 15.23
CA VAL A 266 -2.42 11.13 16.01
C VAL A 266 -2.54 9.67 15.57
N ALA A 267 -3.59 9.33 14.82
CA ALA A 267 -3.76 8.06 14.11
C ALA A 267 -4.66 8.27 12.90
N SER A 268 -4.32 7.70 11.74
CA SER A 268 -5.11 7.79 10.52
C SER A 268 -5.18 6.44 9.82
N VAL A 269 -6.33 6.11 9.26
CA VAL A 269 -6.53 4.98 8.34
C VAL A 269 -7.25 5.46 7.09
N SER A 270 -6.74 5.08 5.92
CA SER A 270 -7.40 5.31 4.64
C SER A 270 -7.97 4.00 4.08
N GLY A 271 -9.05 4.11 3.33
CA GLY A 271 -9.71 2.98 2.69
C GLY A 271 -11.17 3.25 2.38
N ASN A 272 -11.71 2.51 1.41
CA ASN A 272 -13.12 2.64 1.04
C ASN A 272 -14.04 2.07 2.14
N MET A 273 -14.69 2.94 2.89
CA MET A 273 -15.61 2.61 3.98
C MET A 273 -17.07 2.62 3.51
N ALA A 274 -17.37 1.86 2.46
CA ALA A 274 -18.71 1.79 1.88
C ALA A 274 -19.68 0.98 2.76
N GLY A 275 -20.86 1.54 3.03
CA GLY A 275 -21.87 0.88 3.87
C GLY A 275 -21.62 1.05 5.37
N TYR A 276 -22.29 0.23 6.19
CA TYR A 276 -22.05 0.23 7.63
C TYR A 276 -20.67 -0.36 7.96
N GLN A 277 -19.96 0.30 8.86
CA GLN A 277 -18.64 -0.06 9.37
C GLN A 277 -18.72 -0.28 10.88
N LEU A 278 -17.98 -1.28 11.35
CA LEU A 278 -17.67 -1.44 12.77
C LEU A 278 -16.30 -0.81 13.00
N LEU A 279 -16.25 0.23 13.82
CA LEU A 279 -15.02 0.94 14.18
C LEU A 279 -14.85 0.93 15.69
N ALA A 280 -13.61 0.75 16.14
CA ALA A 280 -13.24 0.99 17.53
C ALA A 280 -12.03 1.93 17.63
N TRP A 281 -12.15 2.94 18.48
CA TRP A 281 -11.07 3.84 18.85
C TRP A 281 -10.67 3.52 20.28
N HIS A 282 -9.49 2.91 20.44
CA HIS A 282 -9.01 2.38 21.71
C HIS A 282 -7.80 3.18 22.17
N TYR A 283 -7.91 3.80 23.33
CA TYR A 283 -6.82 4.49 24.01
C TYR A 283 -6.31 3.64 25.17
N SER A 284 -5.00 3.40 25.18
CA SER A 284 -4.29 2.79 26.30
C SER A 284 -3.05 3.62 26.60
N ASN A 285 -2.96 4.15 27.82
CA ASN A 285 -1.90 5.07 28.26
C ASN A 285 -1.68 6.23 27.28
N GLY A 286 -2.75 6.87 26.81
CA GLY A 286 -2.66 8.00 25.89
C GLY A 286 -2.24 7.65 24.45
N THR A 287 -2.12 6.37 24.11
CA THR A 287 -1.80 5.91 22.74
C THR A 287 -3.08 5.42 22.05
N PRO A 288 -3.51 6.06 20.94
CA PRO A 288 -4.68 5.65 20.18
C PRO A 288 -4.41 4.44 19.30
N ARG A 289 -5.45 3.64 19.05
CA ARG A 289 -5.51 2.61 17.99
C ARG A 289 -6.85 2.68 17.30
N ILE A 290 -6.86 2.46 15.98
CA ILE A 290 -8.08 2.34 15.18
C ILE A 290 -8.23 0.88 14.77
N TYR A 291 -9.34 0.26 15.18
CA TYR A 291 -9.76 -1.03 14.69
C TYR A 291 -10.92 -0.86 13.72
N TRP A 292 -10.85 -1.53 12.56
CA TRP A 292 -11.88 -1.49 11.53
C TRP A 292 -12.28 -2.91 11.14
N GLN A 293 -13.56 -3.24 11.37
CA GLN A 293 -14.13 -4.57 11.15
C GLN A 293 -13.30 -5.67 11.83
N GLY A 294 -12.97 -5.52 13.12
CA GLY A 294 -12.18 -6.50 13.87
C GLY A 294 -10.66 -6.27 13.78
N ALA A 295 -10.14 -5.85 12.63
CA ALA A 295 -8.71 -5.71 12.43
C ALA A 295 -8.13 -4.43 13.05
N LEU A 296 -6.95 -4.53 13.66
CA LEU A 296 -6.11 -3.36 13.95
C LEU A 296 -5.62 -2.75 12.63
N SER A 297 -6.15 -1.58 12.28
CA SER A 297 -5.88 -0.89 11.01
C SER A 297 -4.93 0.31 11.14
N ALA A 298 -4.83 0.92 12.32
CA ALA A 298 -3.83 1.95 12.60
C ALA A 298 -3.37 1.91 14.05
N GLU A 299 -2.05 1.96 14.25
CA GLU A 299 -1.44 2.21 15.55
C GLU A 299 -1.01 3.68 15.63
N GLY A 300 -1.58 4.39 16.59
CA GLY A 300 -1.38 5.82 16.78
C GLY A 300 -0.05 6.15 17.44
N LEU A 301 0.28 7.44 17.45
CA LEU A 301 1.41 7.96 18.23
C LEU A 301 0.96 8.14 19.68
N PRO A 302 1.83 7.86 20.68
CA PRO A 302 1.57 8.27 22.05
C PRO A 302 1.33 9.78 22.11
N SER A 303 0.25 10.19 22.80
CA SER A 303 -0.04 11.61 22.95
C SER A 303 1.09 12.36 23.66
N SER A 304 1.36 13.56 23.19
CA SER A 304 2.26 14.52 23.86
C SER A 304 1.60 15.24 25.04
N ARG A 305 0.30 15.01 25.25
CA ARG A 305 -0.54 15.72 26.22
C ARG A 305 -0.66 14.93 27.51
N ARG A 306 -0.80 15.65 28.64
CA ARG A 306 -0.91 15.02 29.96
C ARG A 306 -2.21 14.22 30.08
N HIS A 307 -3.30 14.81 29.61
CA HIS A 307 -4.59 14.14 29.52
C HIS A 307 -5.20 14.29 28.14
N VAL A 308 -5.75 13.19 27.63
CA VAL A 308 -6.59 13.13 26.44
C VAL A 308 -8.00 12.76 26.89
N ALA A 309 -8.94 13.69 26.81
CA ALA A 309 -10.33 13.47 27.22
C ALA A 309 -11.14 12.83 26.09
N ALA A 310 -12.04 11.91 26.45
CA ALA A 310 -13.05 11.39 25.53
C ALA A 310 -13.99 12.52 25.06
N PRO A 311 -14.58 12.42 23.85
CA PRO A 311 -15.43 13.44 23.26
C PRO A 311 -16.70 13.69 24.08
N THR A 312 -17.24 14.90 23.97
CA THR A 312 -18.55 15.28 24.55
C THR A 312 -19.59 15.64 23.49
N SER A 313 -19.21 15.63 22.21
CA SER A 313 -20.12 15.87 21.09
C SER A 313 -20.04 14.74 20.07
N LEU A 314 -21.19 14.44 19.47
CA LEU A 314 -21.39 13.42 18.46
C LEU A 314 -22.11 14.07 17.28
N GLY A 315 -21.58 13.88 16.06
CA GLY A 315 -22.17 14.37 14.81
C GLY A 315 -21.64 15.71 14.32
N SER A 316 -20.99 16.49 15.19
CA SER A 316 -20.38 17.75 14.82
C SER A 316 -19.20 18.13 15.72
N GLY A 317 -18.27 18.90 15.14
CA GLY A 317 -17.14 19.52 15.82
C GLY A 317 -16.81 20.88 15.20
N PRO A 318 -15.91 21.68 15.82
CA PRO A 318 -15.64 23.06 15.40
C PRO A 318 -15.17 23.21 13.95
N TYR A 319 -14.63 22.13 13.36
CA TYR A 319 -14.02 22.15 12.03
C TYR A 319 -14.67 21.17 11.04
N GLY A 320 -15.94 20.82 11.27
CA GLY A 320 -16.76 20.13 10.28
C GLY A 320 -17.81 19.20 10.88
N ALA A 321 -19.02 19.24 10.32
CA ALA A 321 -20.12 18.35 10.67
C ALA A 321 -20.03 17.02 9.93
N TRP A 322 -20.46 15.94 10.57
CA TRP A 322 -20.41 14.61 10.01
C TRP A 322 -21.69 14.24 9.28
N SER A 323 -21.55 13.70 8.06
CA SER A 323 -22.68 13.23 7.24
C SER A 323 -22.72 11.70 7.25
N GLY A 324 -23.66 11.14 8.00
CA GLY A 324 -23.72 9.69 8.20
C GLY A 324 -24.95 9.20 8.96
N ASP A 325 -24.97 7.90 9.20
CA ASP A 325 -26.02 7.18 9.92
C ASP A 325 -25.37 6.37 11.05
N LEU A 326 -25.83 6.55 12.30
CA LEU A 326 -25.31 5.83 13.47
C LEU A 326 -26.34 4.81 13.97
N ALA A 327 -25.97 3.53 14.00
CA ALA A 327 -26.82 2.45 14.48
C ALA A 327 -26.58 2.14 15.97
N GLU A 328 -25.33 2.13 16.41
CA GLU A 328 -24.95 1.81 17.79
C GLU A 328 -23.60 2.42 18.16
N MET A 329 -23.45 2.87 19.41
CA MET A 329 -22.18 3.34 19.96
C MET A 329 -22.08 3.03 21.45
N MET A 330 -20.86 2.68 21.88
CA MET A 330 -20.53 2.33 23.25
C MET A 330 -19.26 3.06 23.69
N ILE A 331 -19.22 3.48 24.96
CA ILE A 331 -18.05 4.11 25.58
C ILE A 331 -17.69 3.35 26.84
N PHE A 332 -16.45 2.88 26.90
CA PHE A 332 -15.83 2.29 28.08
C PHE A 332 -14.83 3.27 28.68
N ASN A 333 -14.90 3.52 29.98
CA ASN A 333 -14.02 4.46 30.70
C ASN A 333 -12.65 3.88 31.10
N ARG A 334 -12.22 2.86 30.38
CA ARG A 334 -10.94 2.19 30.53
C ARG A 334 -10.50 1.58 29.20
N ALA A 335 -9.22 1.26 29.10
CA ALA A 335 -8.75 0.38 28.03
C ALA A 335 -9.37 -1.02 28.21
N LEU A 336 -9.93 -1.57 27.13
CA LEU A 336 -10.37 -2.96 27.07
C LEU A 336 -9.17 -3.88 26.83
N THR A 337 -9.20 -5.09 27.41
CA THR A 337 -8.24 -6.13 27.04
C THR A 337 -8.49 -6.61 25.60
N PRO A 338 -7.52 -7.27 24.94
CA PRO A 338 -7.74 -7.85 23.62
C PRO A 338 -8.95 -8.79 23.57
N GLU A 339 -9.14 -9.60 24.62
CA GLU A 339 -10.28 -10.52 24.74
C GLU A 339 -11.62 -9.79 24.85
N GLU A 340 -11.69 -8.71 25.63
CA GLU A 340 -12.90 -7.92 25.77
C GLU A 340 -13.27 -7.20 24.48
N LEU A 341 -12.30 -6.49 23.88
CA LEU A 341 -12.51 -5.76 22.64
C LEU A 341 -12.91 -6.71 21.50
N GLY A 342 -12.14 -7.78 21.29
CA GLY A 342 -12.41 -8.73 20.22
C GLY A 342 -13.69 -9.53 20.43
N GLY A 343 -14.06 -9.86 21.68
CA GLY A 343 -15.34 -10.49 21.99
C GLY A 343 -16.55 -9.58 21.69
N ILE A 344 -16.44 -8.29 22.00
CA ILE A 344 -17.48 -7.29 21.65
C ILE A 344 -17.53 -7.08 20.14
N GLN A 345 -16.39 -7.00 19.45
CA GLN A 345 -16.37 -6.89 17.99
C GLN A 345 -16.99 -8.13 17.33
N THR A 346 -16.71 -9.34 17.85
CA THR A 346 -17.34 -10.58 17.38
C THR A 346 -18.85 -10.54 17.54
N HIS A 347 -19.34 -10.07 18.69
CA HIS A 347 -20.77 -9.88 18.93
C HIS A 347 -21.40 -8.93 17.90
N LEU A 348 -20.82 -7.74 17.69
CA LEU A 348 -21.36 -6.72 16.79
C LEU A 348 -21.25 -7.12 15.31
N LEU A 349 -20.15 -7.72 14.88
CA LEU A 349 -20.02 -8.24 13.52
C LEU A 349 -21.11 -9.30 13.23
N SER A 350 -21.39 -10.17 14.20
CA SER A 350 -22.47 -11.16 14.07
C SER A 350 -23.86 -10.51 14.06
N GLU A 351 -24.13 -9.59 14.98
CA GLU A 351 -25.44 -8.93 15.11
C GLU A 351 -25.80 -8.15 13.83
N TYR A 352 -24.83 -7.42 13.28
CA TYR A 352 -25.02 -6.59 12.10
C TYR A 352 -24.67 -7.29 10.78
N GLN A 353 -24.34 -8.60 10.81
CA GLN A 353 -24.01 -9.42 9.64
C GLN A 353 -22.88 -8.82 8.79
N MET A 354 -21.85 -8.33 9.48
CA MET A 354 -20.71 -7.64 8.87
C MET A 354 -19.49 -8.57 8.78
N PRO A 355 -18.70 -8.51 7.69
CA PRO A 355 -17.48 -9.30 7.58
C PRO A 355 -16.38 -8.76 8.50
N SER A 356 -15.49 -9.66 8.94
CA SER A 356 -14.23 -9.28 9.59
C SER A 356 -13.16 -8.95 8.53
N ARG A 357 -12.27 -8.01 8.84
CA ARG A 357 -11.05 -7.70 8.08
C ARG A 357 -9.79 -8.25 8.72
N GLU A 358 -9.90 -9.01 9.81
CA GLU A 358 -8.72 -9.64 10.41
C GLU A 358 -8.01 -10.52 9.38
N ALA A 359 -6.70 -10.39 9.33
CA ALA A 359 -5.85 -11.10 8.37
C ALA A 359 -4.75 -11.87 9.10
N TRP A 360 -4.22 -12.86 8.40
CA TRP A 360 -3.09 -13.66 8.83
C TRP A 360 -1.80 -12.98 8.41
N HIS A 361 -0.88 -12.76 9.35
CA HIS A 361 0.43 -12.15 9.16
C HIS A 361 1.50 -13.06 9.76
N ALA A 362 2.33 -13.64 8.91
CA ALA A 362 3.44 -14.48 9.31
C ALA A 362 4.49 -13.69 10.11
N ASN A 363 5.27 -14.39 10.93
CA ASN A 363 6.41 -13.82 11.65
C ASN A 363 7.70 -13.74 10.80
N PHE A 364 7.56 -13.87 9.48
CA PHE A 364 8.65 -13.79 8.50
C PHE A 364 8.17 -13.05 7.24
N SER A 365 9.14 -12.70 6.38
CA SER A 365 8.94 -12.12 5.05
C SER A 365 9.64 -12.95 4.00
N ILE A 366 9.23 -12.83 2.73
CA ILE A 366 9.77 -13.68 1.67
C ILE A 366 11.09 -13.12 1.14
N SER A 367 12.12 -13.95 1.08
CA SER A 367 13.44 -13.53 0.60
C SER A 367 13.46 -13.28 -0.91
N SER A 368 13.94 -12.10 -1.30
CA SER A 368 14.18 -11.75 -2.71
C SER A 368 15.33 -12.54 -3.37
N SER A 369 16.16 -13.25 -2.59
CA SER A 369 17.20 -14.15 -3.15
C SER A 369 16.67 -15.54 -3.50
N GLY A 370 15.36 -15.76 -3.33
CA GLY A 370 14.75 -17.07 -3.42
C GLY A 370 14.93 -17.87 -2.14
N GLU A 371 13.94 -18.71 -1.85
CA GLU A 371 13.90 -19.57 -0.66
C GLU A 371 12.87 -20.67 -0.82
N THR A 372 12.73 -21.53 0.20
CA THR A 372 11.73 -22.60 0.20
C THR A 372 10.73 -22.38 1.32
N LEU A 373 9.45 -22.29 0.94
CA LEU A 373 8.34 -22.30 1.86
C LEU A 373 7.89 -23.75 2.10
N GLN A 374 7.52 -24.07 3.34
CA GLN A 374 6.94 -25.36 3.70
C GLN A 374 5.66 -25.17 4.49
N TRP A 375 4.67 -25.98 4.14
CA TRP A 375 3.45 -26.20 4.91
C TRP A 375 3.61 -27.48 5.70
N VAL A 376 3.55 -27.40 7.03
CA VAL A 376 3.94 -28.47 7.94
C VAL A 376 2.78 -28.86 8.83
N SER A 377 2.49 -30.16 8.91
CA SER A 377 1.44 -30.72 9.75
C SER A 377 1.74 -30.58 11.25
N PRO A 378 0.74 -30.75 12.14
CA PRO A 378 0.93 -30.76 13.59
C PRO A 378 1.97 -31.78 14.08
N GLN A 379 2.18 -32.86 13.34
CA GLN A 379 3.18 -33.90 13.64
C GLN A 379 4.60 -33.52 13.19
N GLY A 380 4.80 -32.34 12.60
CA GLY A 380 6.09 -31.89 12.08
C GLY A 380 6.44 -32.47 10.69
N ILE A 381 5.50 -33.13 10.03
CA ILE A 381 5.69 -33.67 8.67
C ILE A 381 5.38 -32.58 7.66
N VAL A 382 6.28 -32.34 6.70
CA VAL A 382 6.05 -31.44 5.56
C VAL A 382 4.90 -31.99 4.71
N ALA A 383 3.77 -31.29 4.73
CA ALA A 383 2.58 -31.62 3.97
C ALA A 383 2.64 -31.05 2.54
N ASP A 384 3.28 -29.90 2.36
CA ASP A 384 3.53 -29.30 1.06
C ASP A 384 4.77 -28.40 1.09
N SER A 385 5.39 -28.16 -0.07
CA SER A 385 6.55 -27.28 -0.18
C SER A 385 6.58 -26.56 -1.52
N ALA A 386 7.06 -25.33 -1.51
CA ALA A 386 7.20 -24.49 -2.69
C ALA A 386 8.56 -23.78 -2.69
N THR A 387 9.27 -23.84 -3.81
CA THR A 387 10.54 -23.11 -3.98
C THR A 387 10.28 -21.82 -4.74
N ILE A 388 10.56 -20.69 -4.10
CA ILE A 388 10.43 -19.36 -4.67
C ILE A 388 11.75 -19.01 -5.38
N PRO A 389 11.73 -18.64 -6.67
CA PRO A 389 12.93 -18.30 -7.40
C PRO A 389 13.49 -16.94 -6.96
N ALA A 390 14.81 -16.78 -7.07
CA ALA A 390 15.51 -15.51 -6.78
C ALA A 390 15.11 -14.32 -7.68
N ILE A 391 14.37 -14.59 -8.76
CA ILE A 391 13.99 -13.60 -9.76
C ILE A 391 12.50 -13.76 -10.06
N LEU A 392 11.65 -13.59 -9.05
CA LEU A 392 10.22 -13.36 -9.28
C LEU A 392 9.99 -11.86 -9.52
N PRO A 393 9.44 -11.43 -10.67
CA PRO A 393 9.15 -10.01 -10.91
C PRO A 393 8.12 -9.45 -9.91
N SER A 394 8.17 -8.15 -9.62
CA SER A 394 7.16 -7.50 -8.78
C SER A 394 5.75 -7.61 -9.37
N ASP A 395 4.77 -7.75 -8.49
CA ASP A 395 3.34 -7.95 -8.81
C ASP A 395 3.05 -9.16 -9.71
N VAL A 396 4.01 -10.09 -9.85
CA VAL A 396 3.86 -11.39 -10.51
C VAL A 396 3.83 -12.45 -9.43
N SER A 397 2.88 -13.38 -9.54
CA SER A 397 2.81 -14.52 -8.63
C SER A 397 3.39 -15.77 -9.25
N LEU A 398 3.83 -16.67 -8.39
CA LEU A 398 4.10 -18.06 -8.71
C LEU A 398 2.98 -18.90 -8.11
N GLY A 399 2.32 -19.75 -8.89
CA GLY A 399 1.18 -20.53 -8.43
C GLY A 399 0.98 -21.85 -9.16
N ARG A 400 -0.09 -22.55 -8.79
CA ARG A 400 -0.54 -23.81 -9.39
C ARG A 400 -1.62 -23.55 -10.44
N SER A 401 -1.59 -24.31 -11.53
CA SER A 401 -2.67 -24.30 -12.53
C SER A 401 -2.85 -25.71 -13.11
N PRO A 402 -3.99 -26.39 -12.89
CA PRO A 402 -5.12 -25.99 -12.04
C PRO A 402 -4.80 -25.85 -10.53
N ASP A 403 -5.66 -25.15 -9.79
CA ASP A 403 -5.51 -24.93 -8.34
C ASP A 403 -5.23 -26.23 -7.58
N GLY A 404 -4.28 -26.16 -6.65
CA GLY A 404 -3.89 -27.27 -5.79
C GLY A 404 -3.18 -28.45 -6.47
N THR A 405 -3.02 -28.43 -7.79
CA THR A 405 -2.40 -29.53 -8.55
C THR A 405 -0.94 -29.27 -8.90
N GLY A 406 -0.11 -30.33 -8.88
CA GLY A 406 1.28 -30.27 -9.33
C GLY A 406 2.18 -29.39 -8.45
N LEU A 407 3.27 -28.91 -9.06
CA LEU A 407 4.24 -28.01 -8.44
C LEU A 407 3.77 -26.55 -8.57
N LEU A 408 4.27 -25.69 -7.68
CA LEU A 408 4.12 -24.24 -7.79
C LEU A 408 5.10 -23.71 -8.88
N ASP A 409 4.77 -23.94 -10.15
CA ASP A 409 5.67 -23.75 -11.31
C ASP A 409 5.07 -22.89 -12.45
N ARG A 410 3.98 -22.16 -12.17
CA ARG A 410 3.34 -21.27 -13.13
C ARG A 410 3.45 -19.82 -12.70
N TYR A 411 3.90 -18.96 -13.60
CA TYR A 411 3.95 -17.53 -13.37
C TYR A 411 2.66 -16.88 -13.86
N PHE A 412 2.07 -15.99 -13.05
CA PHE A 412 0.90 -15.21 -13.44
C PHE A 412 1.24 -13.72 -13.41
N ALA A 413 1.10 -13.07 -14.57
CA ALA A 413 1.24 -11.62 -14.69
C ALA A 413 0.11 -10.84 -14.00
N SER A 414 -0.96 -11.53 -13.62
CA SER A 414 -2.12 -10.98 -12.93
C SER A 414 -2.51 -11.96 -11.83
N PRO A 415 -1.95 -11.79 -10.62
CA PRO A 415 -2.22 -12.66 -9.49
C PRO A 415 -3.71 -12.67 -9.08
N THR A 416 -4.14 -13.73 -8.41
CA THR A 416 -5.56 -13.97 -8.05
C THR A 416 -5.78 -14.19 -6.55
N PRO A 417 -5.38 -13.25 -5.67
CA PRO A 417 -5.46 -13.45 -4.23
C PRO A 417 -6.89 -13.72 -3.75
N GLY A 418 -7.06 -14.85 -3.05
CA GLY A 418 -8.32 -15.32 -2.49
C GLY A 418 -9.25 -16.00 -3.50
N ALA A 419 -8.76 -16.33 -4.70
CA ALA A 419 -9.56 -16.87 -5.79
C ALA A 419 -8.76 -17.87 -6.65
N SER A 420 -9.48 -18.60 -7.51
CA SER A 420 -8.85 -19.55 -8.43
C SER A 420 -7.87 -18.87 -9.40
N ASN A 421 -6.72 -19.52 -9.62
CA ASN A 421 -5.67 -19.16 -10.57
C ASN A 421 -6.14 -19.32 -12.03
N SER A 422 -7.04 -18.44 -12.44
CA SER A 422 -7.78 -18.52 -13.72
C SER A 422 -7.20 -17.57 -14.79
N THR A 423 -6.22 -16.74 -14.44
CA THR A 423 -5.50 -15.89 -15.39
C THR A 423 -4.48 -16.73 -16.20
N PRO A 424 -4.10 -16.29 -17.42
CA PRO A 424 -3.21 -17.07 -18.28
C PRO A 424 -1.85 -17.36 -17.61
N PRO A 425 -1.52 -18.64 -17.33
CA PRO A 425 -0.25 -18.99 -16.73
C PRO A 425 0.87 -18.99 -17.77
N SER A 426 2.09 -18.74 -17.31
CA SER A 426 3.31 -18.93 -18.08
C SER A 426 4.20 -19.99 -17.42
N ARG A 427 4.90 -20.78 -18.23
CA ARG A 427 5.81 -21.84 -17.71
C ARG A 427 7.27 -21.42 -17.62
N GLU A 428 7.59 -20.29 -18.23
CA GLU A 428 8.96 -19.84 -18.41
C GLU A 428 8.98 -18.32 -18.16
N LEU A 429 9.92 -17.88 -17.33
CA LEU A 429 10.30 -16.48 -17.22
C LEU A 429 11.38 -16.21 -18.27
N LEU A 430 11.09 -15.36 -19.26
CA LEU A 430 12.05 -15.07 -20.32
C LEU A 430 13.20 -14.19 -19.81
N GLU A 431 14.41 -14.44 -20.30
CA GLU A 431 15.56 -13.59 -19.98
C GLU A 431 15.45 -12.19 -20.57
N SER A 432 16.16 -11.25 -19.97
CA SER A 432 16.33 -9.89 -20.47
C SER A 432 17.05 -9.87 -21.82
N VAL A 433 16.67 -8.94 -22.69
CA VAL A 433 17.35 -8.73 -23.96
C VAL A 433 18.72 -8.07 -23.75
N THR A 434 19.75 -8.65 -24.33
CA THR A 434 21.12 -8.15 -24.32
C THR A 434 21.39 -7.28 -25.55
N PHE A 435 22.08 -6.16 -25.33
CA PHE A 435 22.50 -5.21 -26.37
C PHE A 435 23.96 -5.45 -26.74
N SER A 436 24.32 -5.31 -28.02
CA SER A 436 25.72 -5.42 -28.45
C SER A 436 26.60 -4.24 -28.07
N HIS A 437 26.02 -3.11 -27.64
CA HIS A 437 26.74 -1.91 -27.25
C HIS A 437 26.32 -1.46 -25.85
N ALA A 438 27.29 -0.94 -25.09
CA ALA A 438 27.04 -0.31 -23.81
C ALA A 438 26.25 1.01 -23.98
N ALA A 439 25.47 1.37 -22.96
CA ALA A 439 24.85 2.69 -22.86
C ALA A 439 25.94 3.76 -22.73
N GLY A 440 25.63 5.01 -23.11
CA GLY A 440 26.55 6.14 -23.01
C GLY A 440 27.01 6.68 -24.36
N TYR A 441 28.22 7.24 -24.39
CA TYR A 441 28.72 8.03 -25.52
C TYR A 441 29.33 7.17 -26.62
N HIS A 442 29.00 7.50 -27.86
CA HIS A 442 29.54 6.89 -29.08
C HIS A 442 29.90 7.98 -30.08
N THR A 443 31.11 7.97 -30.65
CA THR A 443 31.56 9.05 -31.55
C THR A 443 31.04 8.93 -32.97
N ASN A 444 30.57 7.74 -33.36
CA ASN A 444 30.13 7.41 -34.71
C ASN A 444 28.80 6.67 -34.69
N THR A 445 28.07 6.73 -35.80
CA THR A 445 26.93 5.83 -36.06
C THR A 445 27.39 4.38 -36.02
N PHE A 446 26.61 3.51 -35.40
CA PHE A 446 26.90 2.08 -35.29
C PHE A 446 25.63 1.23 -35.51
N LEU A 447 25.81 -0.05 -35.80
CA LEU A 447 24.73 -1.02 -35.90
C LEU A 447 24.49 -1.70 -34.54
N LEU A 448 23.31 -1.47 -33.97
CA LEU A 448 22.91 -2.09 -32.72
C LEU A 448 22.30 -3.46 -32.99
N THR A 449 22.86 -4.48 -32.34
CA THR A 449 22.35 -5.85 -32.37
C THR A 449 21.70 -6.18 -31.02
N LEU A 450 20.55 -6.84 -31.07
CA LEU A 450 19.81 -7.30 -29.89
C LEU A 450 19.77 -8.83 -29.89
N SER A 451 19.91 -9.44 -28.71
CA SER A 451 19.87 -10.89 -28.55
C SER A 451 19.19 -11.27 -27.24
N CYS A 452 18.63 -12.46 -27.17
CA CYS A 452 18.08 -13.04 -25.94
C CYS A 452 18.59 -14.47 -25.85
N ALA A 453 19.07 -14.87 -24.68
CA ALA A 453 19.60 -16.23 -24.48
C ALA A 453 18.49 -17.28 -24.52
N THR A 454 17.25 -16.90 -24.17
CA THR A 454 16.09 -17.79 -24.22
C THR A 454 15.73 -18.15 -25.67
N PRO A 455 15.80 -19.43 -26.06
CA PRO A 455 15.50 -19.83 -27.44
C PRO A 455 14.03 -19.62 -27.83
N GLY A 456 13.81 -19.26 -29.09
CA GLY A 456 12.47 -19.09 -29.67
C GLY A 456 11.76 -17.79 -29.28
N THR A 457 12.46 -16.84 -28.64
CA THR A 457 11.87 -15.53 -28.32
C THR A 457 11.79 -14.62 -29.54
N THR A 458 10.72 -13.82 -29.57
CA THR A 458 10.58 -12.64 -30.41
C THR A 458 11.00 -11.41 -29.62
N ILE A 459 11.95 -10.62 -30.13
CA ILE A 459 12.37 -9.37 -29.49
C ILE A 459 11.55 -8.21 -30.05
N ARG A 460 10.96 -7.42 -29.15
CA ARG A 460 10.25 -6.17 -29.49
C ARG A 460 10.95 -4.99 -28.84
N TYR A 461 10.91 -3.84 -29.48
CA TYR A 461 11.56 -2.64 -28.97
C TYR A 461 10.79 -1.35 -29.26
N THR A 462 11.11 -0.31 -28.50
CA THR A 462 10.60 1.05 -28.64
C THR A 462 11.76 2.04 -28.57
N VAL A 463 11.57 3.22 -29.17
CA VAL A 463 12.60 4.29 -29.23
C VAL A 463 12.10 5.65 -28.74
N ASP A 464 10.93 5.66 -28.12
CA ASP A 464 10.20 6.84 -27.64
C ASP A 464 10.00 6.85 -26.12
N GLY A 465 10.54 5.84 -25.42
CA GLY A 465 10.45 5.67 -23.97
C GLY A 465 9.25 4.83 -23.49
N SER A 466 8.33 4.45 -24.38
CA SER A 466 7.18 3.59 -24.07
C SER A 466 7.60 2.16 -23.72
N GLU A 467 6.81 1.48 -22.89
CA GLU A 467 7.06 0.08 -22.53
C GLU A 467 6.82 -0.83 -23.76
N PRO A 468 7.79 -1.68 -24.15
CA PRO A 468 7.59 -2.57 -25.29
C PRO A 468 6.47 -3.59 -25.04
N THR A 469 5.57 -3.72 -26.00
CA THR A 469 4.45 -4.67 -26.01
C THR A 469 4.62 -5.67 -27.16
N GLN A 470 3.74 -6.67 -27.24
CA GLN A 470 3.72 -7.62 -28.35
C GLN A 470 3.44 -6.96 -29.72
N THR A 471 2.91 -5.73 -29.74
CA THR A 471 2.61 -4.97 -30.97
C THR A 471 3.65 -3.90 -31.28
N SER A 472 4.64 -3.68 -30.42
CA SER A 472 5.77 -2.76 -30.69
C SER A 472 6.63 -3.22 -31.87
N LEU A 473 7.64 -2.42 -32.25
CA LEU A 473 8.50 -2.75 -33.39
C LEU A 473 9.18 -4.11 -33.20
N LEU A 474 9.09 -4.95 -34.23
CA LEU A 474 9.75 -6.25 -34.28
C LEU A 474 11.24 -6.06 -34.61
N TYR A 475 12.12 -6.63 -33.81
CA TYR A 475 13.54 -6.71 -34.15
C TYR A 475 13.75 -7.74 -35.27
N GLN A 476 14.12 -7.26 -36.46
CA GLN A 476 14.35 -8.10 -37.65
C GLN A 476 15.83 -8.24 -38.02
N GLY A 477 16.71 -7.54 -37.33
CA GLY A 477 18.16 -7.51 -37.59
C GLY A 477 18.80 -6.22 -37.08
N PRO A 478 20.13 -6.09 -37.16
CA PRO A 478 20.84 -4.90 -36.69
C PRO A 478 20.31 -3.62 -37.32
N PHE A 479 20.14 -2.57 -36.51
CA PHE A 479 19.67 -1.26 -36.98
C PHE A 479 20.63 -0.14 -36.57
N ALA A 480 20.70 0.91 -37.38
CA ALA A 480 21.62 2.01 -37.17
C ALA A 480 21.15 2.91 -36.01
N VAL A 481 22.04 3.17 -35.06
CA VAL A 481 21.90 4.21 -34.04
C VAL A 481 22.80 5.38 -34.43
N THR A 482 22.19 6.53 -34.70
CA THR A 482 22.85 7.71 -35.29
C THR A 482 22.70 8.95 -34.40
N ASN A 483 23.44 10.01 -34.72
CA ASN A 483 23.34 11.30 -34.06
C ASN A 483 21.95 11.92 -34.31
N ARG A 484 21.19 12.18 -33.25
CA ARG A 484 19.84 12.76 -33.29
C ARG A 484 19.80 14.24 -32.90
N SER A 485 20.94 14.89 -32.69
CA SER A 485 21.01 16.27 -32.16
C SER A 485 20.21 17.30 -32.97
N ARG A 486 19.97 17.05 -34.26
CA ARG A 486 19.20 17.91 -35.17
C ARG A 486 17.79 17.42 -35.46
N SER A 487 17.34 16.30 -34.89
CA SER A 487 15.98 15.81 -35.09
C SER A 487 14.96 16.81 -34.52
N PRO A 488 13.75 16.96 -35.12
CA PRO A 488 12.72 17.87 -34.63
C PRO A 488 12.34 17.63 -33.17
N ASN A 489 12.02 18.70 -32.43
CA ASN A 489 11.51 18.60 -31.06
C ASN A 489 10.15 17.88 -31.04
N ASN A 490 9.88 17.15 -29.97
CA ASN A 490 8.59 16.49 -29.78
C ASN A 490 8.06 16.75 -28.37
N LEU A 491 8.76 16.25 -27.35
CA LEU A 491 8.33 16.35 -25.96
C LEU A 491 8.52 17.77 -25.44
N SER A 492 9.62 18.43 -25.80
CA SER A 492 9.91 19.79 -25.33
C SER A 492 8.97 20.85 -25.91
N LEU A 493 8.12 20.49 -26.89
CA LEU A 493 7.09 21.38 -27.44
C LEU A 493 5.77 21.32 -26.66
N ILE A 494 5.62 20.35 -25.75
CA ILE A 494 4.39 20.19 -24.97
C ILE A 494 4.36 21.27 -23.89
N PRO A 495 3.30 22.11 -23.81
CA PRO A 495 3.18 23.11 -22.76
C PRO A 495 3.06 22.47 -21.38
N THR A 496 3.96 22.81 -20.47
CA THR A 496 4.04 22.23 -19.12
C THR A 496 3.40 23.13 -18.05
N PHE A 497 2.92 24.32 -18.43
CA PHE A 497 2.16 25.25 -17.60
C PHE A 497 1.25 26.12 -18.48
N PRO A 498 0.21 26.77 -17.93
CA PRO A 498 -0.65 27.67 -18.71
C PRO A 498 0.14 28.83 -19.33
N GLY A 499 0.06 29.01 -20.65
CA GLY A 499 0.85 30.00 -21.38
C GLY A 499 2.30 29.56 -21.67
N GLY A 500 2.56 28.25 -21.63
CA GLY A 500 3.88 27.62 -21.77
C GLY A 500 4.81 28.18 -22.84
N VAL A 501 6.06 28.44 -22.47
CA VAL A 501 7.13 28.82 -23.40
C VAL A 501 7.81 27.57 -23.93
N ILE A 502 7.78 27.38 -25.25
CA ILE A 502 8.53 26.32 -25.94
C ILE A 502 9.97 26.76 -26.20
N PRO A 503 10.93 25.83 -26.38
CA PRO A 503 12.29 26.17 -26.77
C PRO A 503 12.33 26.98 -28.07
N SER A 504 13.23 27.97 -28.13
CA SER A 504 13.42 28.84 -29.30
C SER A 504 14.04 28.13 -30.51
N GLY A 505 14.48 26.88 -30.36
CA GLY A 505 15.07 26.08 -31.42
C GLY A 505 15.11 24.59 -31.09
N VAL A 506 15.75 23.83 -31.98
CA VAL A 506 15.92 22.38 -31.81
C VAL A 506 16.80 22.10 -30.60
N VAL A 507 16.28 21.31 -29.65
CA VAL A 507 17.04 20.87 -28.47
C VAL A 507 17.78 19.56 -28.75
N TYR A 508 18.85 19.31 -27.98
CA TYR A 508 19.68 18.13 -28.15
C TYR A 508 18.91 16.83 -27.88
N LYS A 509 19.26 15.74 -28.60
CA LYS A 509 18.56 14.45 -28.49
C LYS A 509 19.48 13.25 -28.49
N PHE A 510 19.13 12.26 -27.69
CA PHE A 510 19.72 10.94 -27.60
C PHE A 510 18.79 9.89 -28.24
N THR A 511 19.33 8.69 -28.42
CA THR A 511 18.52 7.52 -28.77
C THR A 511 18.31 6.69 -27.51
N VAL A 512 17.06 6.63 -27.04
CA VAL A 512 16.66 5.67 -26.01
C VAL A 512 16.15 4.43 -26.71
N VAL A 513 16.56 3.24 -26.27
CA VAL A 513 16.02 1.97 -26.75
C VAL A 513 15.56 1.16 -25.56
N ARG A 514 14.28 0.80 -25.54
CA ARG A 514 13.71 -0.16 -24.58
C ARG A 514 13.37 -1.43 -25.32
N THR A 515 13.67 -2.57 -24.72
CA THR A 515 13.56 -3.89 -25.37
C THR A 515 12.91 -4.88 -24.42
N LYS A 516 12.15 -5.82 -24.99
CA LYS A 516 11.51 -6.90 -24.23
C LYS A 516 11.41 -8.15 -25.08
N ALA A 517 11.67 -9.29 -24.46
CA ALA A 517 11.51 -10.60 -25.09
C ALA A 517 10.08 -11.11 -24.87
N PHE A 518 9.51 -11.68 -25.92
CA PHE A 518 8.18 -12.28 -25.93
C PHE A 518 8.24 -13.69 -26.49
N LYS A 519 7.40 -14.59 -25.99
CA LYS A 519 7.25 -15.95 -26.49
C LYS A 519 5.80 -16.40 -26.21
N PRO A 520 5.17 -17.21 -27.07
CA PRO A 520 3.91 -17.85 -26.73
C PRO A 520 4.04 -18.61 -25.40
N GLU A 521 3.06 -18.47 -24.51
CA GLU A 521 3.00 -19.16 -23.20
C GLU A 521 4.18 -18.87 -22.23
N GLY A 522 5.02 -17.88 -22.55
CA GLY A 522 6.10 -17.41 -21.70
C GLY A 522 5.76 -16.05 -21.08
N LEU A 523 6.19 -15.83 -19.84
CA LEU A 523 6.04 -14.54 -19.19
C LEU A 523 7.04 -13.58 -19.85
N PRO A 524 6.61 -12.43 -20.39
CA PRO A 524 7.51 -11.50 -21.05
C PRO A 524 8.71 -11.17 -20.18
N GLY A 525 9.91 -11.13 -20.78
CA GLY A 525 11.14 -10.85 -20.04
C GLY A 525 11.13 -9.44 -19.45
N ARG A 526 12.06 -9.14 -18.54
CA ARG A 526 12.17 -7.78 -17.99
C ARG A 526 12.55 -6.80 -19.09
N THR A 527 12.01 -5.59 -19.01
CA THR A 527 12.37 -4.54 -19.96
C THR A 527 13.79 -4.10 -19.71
N SER A 528 14.61 -4.17 -20.77
CA SER A 528 15.99 -3.70 -20.76
C SER A 528 16.08 -2.39 -21.52
N THR A 529 16.64 -1.38 -20.86
CA THR A 529 16.69 0.01 -21.35
C THR A 529 18.15 0.44 -21.51
N ARG A 530 18.44 1.15 -22.61
CA ARG A 530 19.72 1.84 -22.79
C ARG A 530 19.53 3.18 -23.48
N THR A 531 20.29 4.17 -23.03
CA THR A 531 20.47 5.46 -23.70
C THR A 531 21.79 5.48 -24.45
N PHE A 532 21.73 5.82 -25.74
CA PHE A 532 22.89 5.99 -26.62
C PHE A 532 23.03 7.47 -27.02
N ILE A 533 24.19 8.03 -26.69
CA ILE A 533 24.56 9.42 -26.97
C ILE A 533 25.55 9.42 -28.14
N VAL A 534 25.03 9.45 -29.37
CA VAL A 534 25.88 9.47 -30.57
C VAL A 534 26.30 10.91 -30.88
N GLU A 535 27.55 11.25 -30.57
CA GLU A 535 28.10 12.60 -30.63
C GLU A 535 29.57 12.57 -31.07
N PRO A 536 29.96 13.22 -32.20
CA PRO A 536 31.34 13.23 -32.68
C PRO A 536 32.38 13.69 -31.66
N ARG A 537 32.02 14.58 -30.73
CA ARG A 537 32.91 15.03 -29.64
C ARG A 537 33.00 14.06 -28.45
N GLY A 538 32.24 12.96 -28.47
CA GLY A 538 32.15 12.02 -27.35
C GLY A 538 31.69 12.69 -26.06
N SER A 539 32.20 12.23 -24.92
CA SER A 539 31.88 12.78 -23.60
C SER A 539 32.30 14.24 -23.42
N SER A 540 33.32 14.71 -24.15
CA SER A 540 33.78 16.11 -24.11
C SER A 540 32.72 17.14 -24.56
N ARG A 541 31.60 16.68 -25.12
CA ARG A 541 30.45 17.52 -25.45
C ARG A 541 29.84 18.21 -24.22
N PHE A 542 29.78 17.52 -23.08
CA PHE A 542 29.15 18.01 -21.86
C PHE A 542 30.16 17.98 -20.72
N SER A 543 30.34 19.12 -20.05
CA SER A 543 31.18 19.22 -18.84
C SER A 543 30.43 18.84 -17.55
N LEU A 544 29.12 18.63 -17.64
CA LEU A 544 28.25 18.24 -16.54
C LEU A 544 27.82 16.78 -16.71
N PRO A 545 27.55 16.06 -15.61
CA PRO A 545 26.93 14.75 -15.68
C PRO A 545 25.56 14.82 -16.37
N VAL A 546 25.12 13.70 -16.93
CA VAL A 546 23.86 13.56 -17.65
C VAL A 546 22.93 12.63 -16.88
N VAL A 547 21.72 13.09 -16.60
CA VAL A 547 20.62 12.27 -16.08
C VAL A 547 19.67 11.99 -17.24
N SER A 548 19.60 10.74 -17.67
CA SER A 548 18.63 10.27 -18.65
C SER A 548 17.46 9.61 -17.93
N LEU A 549 16.28 10.24 -17.99
CA LEU A 549 15.05 9.77 -17.39
C LEU A 549 14.12 9.22 -18.48
N ILE A 550 13.67 7.98 -18.31
CA ILE A 550 12.91 7.25 -19.33
C ILE A 550 11.59 6.75 -18.75
N SER A 551 10.48 7.08 -19.39
CA SER A 551 9.14 6.61 -18.98
C SER A 551 8.18 6.71 -20.17
N PRO A 552 7.07 5.95 -20.22
CA PRO A 552 5.98 6.24 -21.14
C PRO A 552 5.62 7.73 -21.16
N ARG A 553 5.37 8.27 -22.36
CA ARG A 553 5.08 9.70 -22.56
C ARG A 553 3.93 10.18 -21.68
N GLU A 554 2.92 9.33 -21.53
CA GLU A 554 1.68 9.56 -20.81
C GLU A 554 1.95 9.89 -19.34
N ASN A 555 2.95 9.24 -18.74
CA ASN A 555 3.34 9.48 -17.35
C ASN A 555 3.78 10.93 -17.10
N PHE A 556 4.32 11.61 -18.11
CA PHE A 556 4.69 13.02 -18.01
C PHE A 556 3.60 13.96 -18.55
N PHE A 557 2.94 13.59 -19.65
CA PHE A 557 2.19 14.55 -20.47
C PHE A 557 0.72 14.21 -20.73
N ASP A 558 0.17 13.13 -20.17
CA ASP A 558 -1.26 12.84 -20.28
C ASP A 558 -2.12 13.82 -19.44
N ASN A 559 -3.33 14.10 -19.90
CA ASN A 559 -4.22 15.05 -19.22
C ASN A 559 -4.71 14.55 -17.86
N ASN A 560 -4.80 13.24 -17.64
CA ASN A 560 -5.29 12.67 -16.39
C ASN A 560 -4.16 12.17 -15.49
N ILE A 561 -3.10 11.60 -16.05
CA ILE A 561 -2.01 11.01 -15.26
C ILE A 561 -0.66 11.72 -15.43
N GLY A 562 -0.49 12.60 -16.42
CA GLY A 562 0.78 13.23 -16.72
C GLY A 562 1.22 14.21 -15.64
N ILE A 563 2.31 13.89 -14.93
CA ILE A 563 2.77 14.67 -13.77
C ILE A 563 3.37 16.02 -14.13
N TYR A 564 3.72 16.25 -15.40
CA TYR A 564 4.51 17.40 -15.83
C TYR A 564 3.66 18.50 -16.52
N VAL A 565 2.34 18.31 -16.60
CA VAL A 565 1.41 19.18 -17.33
C VAL A 565 0.32 19.77 -16.44
N PRO A 566 -0.39 20.83 -16.89
CA PRO A 566 -1.57 21.33 -16.18
C PRO A 566 -2.62 20.23 -16.00
N GLY A 567 -2.94 19.47 -17.04
CA GLY A 567 -3.90 18.37 -16.95
C GLY A 567 -5.26 18.74 -16.34
N ASN A 568 -5.97 17.72 -15.84
CA ASN A 568 -7.36 17.81 -15.41
C ASN A 568 -7.54 17.76 -13.88
N ALA A 569 -6.48 17.48 -13.11
CA ALA A 569 -6.58 17.42 -11.65
C ALA A 569 -6.76 18.82 -11.01
N PRO A 570 -7.41 18.93 -9.84
CA PRO A 570 -7.61 20.20 -9.15
C PRO A 570 -6.29 20.91 -8.82
N GLY A 571 -6.08 22.13 -9.33
CA GLY A 571 -4.80 22.87 -9.17
C GLY A 571 -3.72 22.48 -10.19
N GLY A 572 -4.01 21.48 -11.02
CA GLY A 572 -3.18 20.93 -12.07
C GLY A 572 -2.51 19.61 -11.69
N ASN A 573 -2.23 18.74 -12.65
CA ASN A 573 -1.58 17.45 -12.41
C ASN A 573 -0.19 17.64 -11.74
N TYR A 574 0.55 18.67 -12.14
CA TYR A 574 1.85 18.99 -11.55
C TYR A 574 1.80 19.39 -10.06
N SER A 575 0.63 19.75 -9.53
CA SER A 575 0.47 20.12 -8.11
C SER A 575 0.04 18.95 -7.24
N GLN A 576 -0.17 17.78 -7.83
CA GLN A 576 -0.61 16.61 -7.11
C GLN A 576 0.56 15.88 -6.45
N SER A 577 0.26 15.14 -5.38
CA SER A 577 1.25 14.46 -4.56
C SER A 577 0.75 13.11 -4.06
N GLY A 578 1.60 12.39 -3.32
CA GLY A 578 1.29 11.05 -2.81
C GLY A 578 1.58 9.93 -3.81
N ASP A 579 1.37 8.69 -3.38
CA ASP A 579 1.76 7.49 -4.13
C ASP A 579 0.95 7.30 -5.42
N ALA A 580 -0.32 7.73 -5.41
CA ALA A 580 -1.18 7.76 -6.60
C ALA A 580 -0.63 8.65 -7.73
N TRP A 581 0.25 9.60 -7.41
CA TRP A 581 0.90 10.52 -8.35
C TRP A 581 2.37 10.19 -8.61
N GLU A 582 2.85 9.01 -8.19
CA GLU A 582 4.12 8.46 -8.64
C GLU A 582 3.99 7.79 -10.01
N ARG A 583 5.01 7.98 -10.85
CA ARG A 583 5.08 7.32 -12.16
C ARG A 583 6.29 6.41 -12.24
N PRO A 584 6.13 5.17 -12.75
CA PRO A 584 7.27 4.30 -12.96
C PRO A 584 8.14 4.82 -14.11
N GLY A 585 9.44 4.62 -14.00
CA GLY A 585 10.40 4.94 -15.05
C GLY A 585 11.71 4.20 -14.86
N HIS A 586 12.70 4.60 -15.66
CA HIS A 586 14.07 4.12 -15.61
C HIS A 586 14.99 5.34 -15.64
N VAL A 587 16.09 5.29 -14.90
CA VAL A 587 17.08 6.37 -14.85
C VAL A 587 18.46 5.81 -15.15
N GLU A 588 19.20 6.54 -15.97
CA GLU A 588 20.63 6.33 -16.20
C GLU A 588 21.39 7.62 -15.87
N PHE A 589 22.45 7.49 -15.08
CA PHE A 589 23.35 8.59 -14.73
C PHE A 589 24.70 8.39 -15.39
N PHE A 590 25.14 9.37 -16.19
CA PHE A 590 26.45 9.36 -16.84
C PHE A 590 27.34 10.45 -16.24
N GLU A 591 28.56 10.09 -15.86
CA GLU A 591 29.59 11.01 -15.43
C GLU A 591 30.11 11.87 -16.60
N PRO A 592 30.73 13.04 -16.35
CA PRO A 592 31.29 13.90 -17.40
C PRO A 592 32.31 13.23 -18.31
N ASP A 593 33.01 12.20 -17.83
CA ASP A 593 33.95 11.40 -18.62
C ASP A 593 33.25 10.39 -19.56
N GLY A 594 31.93 10.20 -19.39
CA GLY A 594 31.09 9.29 -20.13
C GLY A 594 30.81 7.96 -19.43
N THR A 595 31.38 7.74 -18.24
CA THR A 595 31.16 6.53 -17.44
C THR A 595 29.71 6.44 -16.98
N LEU A 596 29.07 5.27 -17.14
CA LEU A 596 27.74 5.01 -16.59
C LEU A 596 27.88 4.77 -15.08
N GLY A 597 27.36 5.68 -14.26
CA GLY A 597 27.35 5.56 -12.80
C GLY A 597 26.32 4.52 -12.32
N PHE A 598 25.06 4.66 -12.73
CA PHE A 598 24.01 3.67 -12.44
C PHE A 598 22.94 3.64 -13.53
N SER A 599 22.25 2.50 -13.64
CA SER A 599 21.11 2.27 -14.54
C SER A 599 20.08 1.38 -13.84
N GLN A 600 18.92 1.93 -13.49
CA GLN A 600 17.88 1.17 -12.77
C GLN A 600 16.48 1.77 -12.92
N GLY A 601 15.46 0.98 -12.57
CA GLY A 601 14.09 1.44 -12.42
C GLY A 601 13.95 2.47 -11.29
N THR A 602 13.04 3.42 -11.46
CA THR A 602 12.76 4.50 -10.49
C THR A 602 11.28 4.84 -10.45
N GLY A 603 10.77 5.20 -9.27
CA GLY A 603 9.56 6.00 -9.13
C GLY A 603 9.87 7.47 -9.40
N ILE A 604 8.96 8.21 -10.03
CA ILE A 604 9.13 9.61 -10.41
C ILE A 604 7.96 10.41 -9.86
N ARG A 605 8.24 11.44 -9.06
CA ARG A 605 7.25 12.37 -8.52
C ARG A 605 7.64 13.82 -8.74
N MET A 606 6.65 14.69 -8.68
CA MET A 606 6.86 16.12 -8.61
C MET A 606 7.54 16.53 -7.29
N HIS A 607 8.48 17.47 -7.37
CA HIS A 607 9.10 18.09 -6.20
C HIS A 607 9.08 19.62 -6.27
N GLY A 608 8.54 20.24 -5.23
CA GLY A 608 8.35 21.68 -5.16
C GLY A 608 7.01 22.04 -4.54
N ASN A 609 6.66 23.33 -4.60
CA ASN A 609 5.36 23.84 -4.20
C ASN A 609 4.88 24.83 -5.27
N THR A 610 5.27 26.10 -5.18
CA THR A 610 4.94 27.11 -6.19
C THR A 610 5.74 26.94 -7.49
N SER A 611 6.94 26.35 -7.41
CA SER A 611 7.86 26.18 -8.56
C SER A 611 7.32 25.28 -9.67
N PHE A 612 6.23 24.54 -9.44
CA PHE A 612 5.55 23.80 -10.50
C PHE A 612 4.94 24.69 -11.57
N GLN A 613 4.79 26.00 -11.33
CA GLN A 613 4.30 26.94 -12.32
C GLN A 613 5.35 27.29 -13.40
N PHE A 614 6.59 26.81 -13.27
CA PHE A 614 7.65 27.05 -14.25
C PHE A 614 7.74 25.95 -15.31
N PRO A 615 8.27 26.25 -16.52
CA PRO A 615 8.39 25.29 -17.61
C PRO A 615 9.27 24.08 -17.28
N VAL A 616 10.35 24.32 -16.53
CA VAL A 616 11.25 23.28 -16.02
C VAL A 616 10.88 23.04 -14.56
N LYS A 617 10.63 21.79 -14.19
CA LYS A 617 10.08 21.43 -12.88
C LYS A 617 11.06 20.58 -12.08
N GLY A 618 10.89 20.63 -10.76
CA GLY A 618 11.61 19.76 -9.84
C GLY A 618 11.02 18.36 -9.84
N LEU A 619 11.89 17.35 -9.83
CA LEU A 619 11.52 15.94 -9.77
C LEU A 619 12.17 15.29 -8.55
N ARG A 620 11.47 14.31 -7.98
CA ARG A 620 11.99 13.40 -6.98
C ARG A 620 12.01 11.99 -7.58
N LEU A 621 13.17 11.36 -7.53
CA LEU A 621 13.38 9.98 -7.93
C LEU A 621 13.38 9.10 -6.70
N HIS A 622 12.64 8.00 -6.76
CA HIS A 622 12.52 7.00 -5.71
C HIS A 622 13.16 5.70 -6.19
N ALA A 623 14.13 5.17 -5.44
CA ALA A 623 14.63 3.84 -5.70
C ALA A 623 13.49 2.83 -5.56
N LEU A 624 13.27 2.02 -6.58
CA LEU A 624 12.27 0.96 -6.51
C LEU A 624 12.80 -0.20 -5.67
N ASN A 625 11.96 -0.72 -4.78
CA ASN A 625 12.26 -1.90 -3.97
C ASN A 625 11.77 -3.17 -4.70
N HIS A 626 12.46 -3.58 -5.76
CA HIS A 626 12.23 -4.84 -6.49
C HIS A 626 13.33 -5.85 -6.14
N PRO A 627 13.11 -7.16 -6.36
CA PRO A 627 14.18 -8.14 -6.38
C PRO A 627 15.28 -7.75 -7.38
N GLY A 628 16.50 -7.55 -6.87
CA GLY A 628 17.66 -7.10 -7.62
C GLY A 628 17.74 -5.58 -7.87
N THR A 629 16.87 -4.77 -7.28
CA THR A 629 17.05 -3.31 -7.20
C THR A 629 17.18 -2.87 -5.75
N GLY A 630 17.80 -1.71 -5.55
CA GLY A 630 18.07 -1.18 -4.23
C GLY A 630 18.24 0.34 -4.31
N PRO A 631 18.76 0.98 -3.26
CA PRO A 631 19.10 2.40 -3.34
C PRO A 631 20.01 2.68 -4.54
N PHE A 632 19.97 3.90 -5.06
CA PHE A 632 20.89 4.35 -6.09
C PHE A 632 22.31 4.29 -5.53
N ARG A 633 23.09 3.29 -5.96
CA ARG A 633 24.48 3.07 -5.51
C ARG A 633 25.44 3.69 -6.51
N HIS A 634 25.91 4.89 -6.22
CA HIS A 634 26.96 5.59 -6.95
C HIS A 634 27.41 6.81 -6.14
N ARG A 635 28.70 7.16 -6.18
CA ARG A 635 29.19 8.39 -5.55
C ARG A 635 28.84 9.61 -6.41
N ILE A 636 27.58 10.05 -6.32
CA ILE A 636 27.06 11.17 -7.12
C ILE A 636 27.79 12.48 -6.79
N PHE A 637 28.18 12.67 -5.53
CA PHE A 637 28.89 13.85 -5.05
C PHE A 637 30.35 13.48 -4.76
N PRO A 638 31.32 13.84 -5.63
CA PRO A 638 32.71 13.38 -5.50
C PRO A 638 33.37 13.75 -4.17
N ASP A 639 33.02 14.92 -3.61
CA ASP A 639 33.58 15.47 -2.38
C ASP A 639 32.81 15.05 -1.11
N HIS A 640 31.93 14.05 -1.21
CA HIS A 640 31.10 13.57 -0.11
C HIS A 640 31.22 12.05 0.06
N PRO A 641 31.25 11.53 1.30
CA PRO A 641 31.43 10.10 1.55
C PRO A 641 30.19 9.26 1.25
N VAL A 642 29.03 9.86 1.02
CA VAL A 642 27.77 9.12 0.77
C VAL A 642 27.71 8.62 -0.68
N GLU A 643 27.50 7.32 -0.83
CA GLU A 643 27.47 6.63 -2.13
C GLU A 643 26.14 5.93 -2.41
N THR A 644 25.17 6.04 -1.51
CA THR A 644 23.93 5.27 -1.56
C THR A 644 22.75 6.15 -1.21
N PHE A 645 21.73 6.21 -2.08
CA PHE A 645 20.59 7.11 -1.93
C PHE A 645 19.26 6.38 -2.17
N ASN A 646 18.29 6.46 -1.25
CA ASN A 646 16.93 5.96 -1.52
C ASN A 646 16.14 6.95 -2.39
N ARG A 647 16.49 8.24 -2.29
CA ARG A 647 15.84 9.32 -3.05
C ARG A 647 16.86 10.31 -3.56
N LEU A 648 16.63 10.78 -4.78
CA LEU A 648 17.38 11.86 -5.40
C LEU A 648 16.43 12.97 -5.82
N LEU A 649 16.82 14.22 -5.60
CA LEU A 649 16.10 15.39 -6.08
C LEU A 649 16.79 15.94 -7.31
N LEU A 650 16.01 16.26 -8.34
CA LEU A 650 16.45 17.00 -9.52
C LEU A 650 15.78 18.36 -9.48
N ARG A 651 16.52 19.42 -9.15
CA ARG A 651 15.95 20.76 -8.92
C ARG A 651 16.41 21.80 -9.95
N PRO A 652 15.49 22.50 -10.63
CA PRO A 652 15.84 23.51 -11.63
C PRO A 652 16.08 24.91 -11.04
N SER A 653 16.51 24.98 -9.76
CA SER A 653 16.72 26.25 -9.02
C SER A 653 15.48 27.15 -8.86
N GLY A 654 14.27 26.61 -9.08
CA GLY A 654 13.00 27.26 -8.73
C GLY A 654 12.82 28.63 -9.40
N HIS A 655 12.65 29.69 -8.60
CA HIS A 655 12.50 31.07 -9.09
C HIS A 655 13.75 31.62 -9.81
N ASP A 656 14.89 30.92 -9.72
CA ASP A 656 16.13 31.27 -10.38
C ASP A 656 16.31 30.55 -11.74
N TYR A 657 15.31 29.79 -12.21
CA TYR A 657 15.43 28.90 -13.38
C TYR A 657 15.78 29.62 -14.70
N ASN A 658 15.36 30.88 -14.84
CA ASN A 658 15.59 31.70 -16.04
C ASN A 658 16.60 32.84 -15.80
N LEU A 659 17.34 32.79 -14.68
CA LEU A 659 18.34 33.79 -14.31
C LEU A 659 19.71 33.11 -14.19
N THR A 660 20.21 32.94 -12.97
CA THR A 660 21.56 32.38 -12.74
C THR A 660 21.57 30.86 -12.65
N MET A 661 20.42 30.24 -12.34
CA MET A 661 20.27 28.80 -12.11
C MET A 661 21.14 28.21 -11.01
N PHE A 662 21.85 28.98 -10.18
CA PHE A 662 22.73 28.46 -9.13
C PHE A 662 22.60 29.17 -7.79
N ARG A 663 21.71 30.17 -7.62
CA ARG A 663 21.61 30.91 -6.35
C ARG A 663 21.37 30.03 -5.14
N ASP A 664 20.49 29.04 -5.24
CA ASP A 664 20.22 28.08 -4.16
C ASP A 664 21.52 27.38 -3.73
N VAL A 665 22.25 26.82 -4.69
CA VAL A 665 23.51 26.10 -4.45
C VAL A 665 24.62 27.02 -3.94
N PHE A 666 24.69 28.26 -4.43
CA PHE A 666 25.64 29.25 -3.94
C PHE A 666 25.36 29.65 -2.48
N MET A 667 24.10 29.81 -2.10
CA MET A 667 23.73 30.05 -0.71
C MET A 667 24.06 28.85 0.18
N GLN A 668 23.84 27.62 -0.30
CA GLN A 668 24.27 26.40 0.40
C GLN A 668 25.79 26.36 0.56
N SER A 669 26.60 26.74 -0.45
CA SER A 669 28.06 26.77 -0.31
C SER A 669 28.52 27.80 0.71
N LEU A 670 27.92 28.99 0.74
CA LEU A 670 28.22 30.00 1.76
C LEU A 670 27.87 29.50 3.17
N GLY A 671 26.72 28.85 3.35
CA GLY A 671 26.35 28.25 4.63
C GLY A 671 27.37 27.21 5.10
N ARG A 672 27.90 26.41 4.17
CA ARG A 672 28.94 25.41 4.47
C ARG A 672 30.24 26.05 4.93
N GLU A 673 30.66 27.15 4.31
CA GLU A 673 31.84 27.91 4.75
C GLU A 673 31.68 28.49 6.16
N LEU A 674 30.44 28.76 6.58
CA LEU A 674 30.10 29.19 7.93
C LEU A 674 29.94 28.03 8.93
N GLY A 675 30.21 26.78 8.52
CA GLY A 675 30.09 25.59 9.35
C GLY A 675 28.65 25.10 9.54
N LEU A 676 27.70 25.53 8.72
CA LEU A 676 26.33 25.02 8.75
C LEU A 676 26.22 23.71 7.95
N GLU A 677 25.40 22.79 8.45
CA GLU A 677 24.95 21.66 7.66
C GLU A 677 24.09 22.15 6.50
N THR A 678 24.38 21.64 5.31
CA THR A 678 23.82 22.13 4.05
C THR A 678 23.42 20.96 3.18
N GLN A 679 22.51 21.20 2.25
CA GLN A 679 22.15 20.21 1.26
C GLN A 679 23.21 20.16 0.16
N ILE A 680 23.88 19.03 0.01
CA ILE A 680 24.86 18.88 -1.06
C ILE A 680 24.18 18.84 -2.43
N SER A 681 24.86 19.39 -3.43
CA SER A 681 24.30 19.62 -4.74
C SER A 681 25.34 19.46 -5.85
N ARG A 682 24.92 18.89 -6.98
CA ARG A 682 25.73 18.76 -8.19
C ARG A 682 24.88 19.07 -9.42
N ALA A 683 25.30 20.04 -10.22
CA ALA A 683 24.62 20.37 -11.47
C ALA A 683 24.72 19.20 -12.47
N ALA A 684 23.63 18.92 -13.17
CA ALA A 684 23.51 17.86 -14.16
C ALA A 684 22.57 18.28 -15.30
N LEU A 685 22.71 17.67 -16.46
CA LEU A 685 21.82 17.86 -17.61
C LEU A 685 20.71 16.83 -17.55
N LEU A 686 19.45 17.27 -17.55
CA LEU A 686 18.30 16.37 -17.59
C LEU A 686 17.87 16.11 -19.03
N PHE A 687 17.66 14.83 -19.35
CA PHE A 687 17.00 14.38 -20.57
C PHE A 687 15.79 13.52 -20.23
N ILE A 688 14.64 13.77 -20.84
CA ILE A 688 13.44 12.95 -20.68
C ILE A 688 13.15 12.25 -22.03
N ASN A 689 13.14 10.93 -22.02
CA ASN A 689 13.05 10.06 -23.21
C ASN A 689 14.04 10.48 -24.32
N GLY A 690 15.22 10.90 -23.89
CA GLY A 690 16.31 11.32 -24.78
C GLY A 690 16.19 12.75 -25.31
N GLU A 691 15.20 13.55 -24.96
CA GLU A 691 15.14 14.98 -25.34
C GLU A 691 15.64 15.86 -24.19
N TYR A 692 16.36 16.95 -24.46
CA TYR A 692 16.96 17.82 -23.43
C TYR A 692 15.92 18.69 -22.71
N TRP A 693 16.00 18.76 -21.37
CA TRP A 693 15.06 19.50 -20.50
C TRP A 693 15.70 20.57 -19.61
N GLY A 694 16.99 20.83 -19.77
CA GLY A 694 17.69 21.89 -19.03
C GLY A 694 18.68 21.36 -18.01
N ILE A 695 19.17 22.30 -17.19
CA ILE A 695 20.09 22.03 -16.09
C ILE A 695 19.27 21.83 -14.82
N HIS A 696 19.52 20.73 -14.13
CA HIS A 696 18.98 20.43 -12.80
C HIS A 696 20.13 20.20 -11.84
N HIS A 697 19.92 20.57 -10.59
CA HIS A 697 20.80 20.24 -9.50
C HIS A 697 20.35 18.93 -8.88
N CYS A 698 21.20 17.90 -9.00
CA CYS A 698 21.07 16.67 -8.23
C CYS A 698 21.35 16.99 -6.77
N GLN A 699 20.42 16.66 -5.88
CA GLN A 699 20.55 16.88 -4.44
C GLN A 699 20.08 15.65 -3.67
N GLU A 700 20.66 15.44 -2.49
CA GLU A 700 20.18 14.45 -1.54
C GLU A 700 18.83 14.89 -0.95
N ALA A 701 17.88 13.97 -0.78
CA ALA A 701 16.64 14.27 -0.06
C ALA A 701 16.88 14.19 1.46
N PHE A 702 16.31 15.10 2.24
CA PHE A 702 16.31 14.95 3.70
C PHE A 702 15.49 13.72 4.10
N GLU A 703 16.16 12.65 4.53
CA GLU A 703 15.55 11.40 5.00
C GLU A 703 15.79 11.21 6.51
N PRO A 704 14.98 10.38 7.20
CA PRO A 704 15.32 9.88 8.52
C PRO A 704 16.71 9.22 8.48
N GLY A 705 17.68 9.78 9.20
CA GLY A 705 19.08 9.36 9.14
C GLY A 705 20.03 10.36 8.46
N TYR A 706 19.53 11.41 7.80
CA TYR A 706 20.37 12.48 7.21
C TYR A 706 21.30 13.14 8.25
N PHE A 707 20.82 13.27 9.49
CA PHE A 707 21.57 13.82 10.62
C PHE A 707 22.21 12.74 11.52
N ALA A 708 22.22 11.47 11.10
CA ALA A 708 22.72 10.36 11.94
C ALA A 708 24.23 10.11 11.79
N ALA A 709 24.98 11.09 11.26
CA ALA A 709 26.43 11.01 11.08
C ALA A 709 27.19 11.37 12.37
#